data_AF-A0A2A2WDQ8-F1
#
_entry.id   AF-A0A2A2WDQ8-F1
#
_cell.length_a   1.000
_cell.length_b   1.000
_cell.length_c   1.000
_cell.angle_alpha   90.00
_cell.angle_beta   90.00
_cell.angle_gamma   90.00
#
_symmetry.space_group_name_H-M   'P 1'
#
loop_
_entity.id
_entity.type
_entity.pdbx_description
1 polymer ?
#
loop_
_entity_poly.entity_id
_entity_poly.type
_entity_poly.pdbx_seq_one_letter_code
_entity_poly.pdbx_strand_id
1 'polypeptide(L)'
;MRLRRSRTWDWGQFPQAWTLSFPRNCGYPRCLNCPSWRVCRACPESTEPPANSITPLHRPNPVTHCIPRCRPLILIGFLALWPITTAQATNYYVRTTGNDSNPGTHRNQAFRTITKATSVAGQGDVLFIGAGTYDENVVIKGGGGATSKAWLVLYADQTGTYTGDKGSVVIRPQAKTWTVRVFNTGNVLFYGFAFERNAALEGRSYGSLVTNTTGHAYYLNCSFKDLTYALRDLGTHQLHVSGCTFTGVTYGVYATRIEATNVSNCQFMATQYGCIGYDGNALAVTGTRFSDRINASDAPTKTRGVYAVRTGLSVSRCEFNGSTIGVYGTALKSATITRSNFLDTTSYAARCDGESLSMSRCTIRGGNYGVTLGDTTGKSAELSDLQIESMRVGITAHQGDYDFRKVALRGNRFGLYQRSGNKRLTLSKKDRIDFVDNDYAIYSNHAKGEDAELILSDVDLSGNNRGLVSYRTRVSIDKCTFGGDKMGAYLSDNKSATISDSTFNGNPADANACTYGLYVRSDDIEVEKCRFANSRYGVMVHNTSAAAPVLKKLTSEDHTAAALYIRGGTWTYDGADKHTFRNCPRGVIANTVKWSINRVTTSDSCKYPITDYYGDCTVIDTTAQGTTSGFYAYQSQAVNIDGLEVTACGSYGVVLNDCLNVQINRCVANGNGHGMYVYSKRNLRPAIRNCELSGNTGYGLLMTGATLDPSSTANLELNNNRYGLRVNNQPLTLLPAMNVVMTGNQYGVLCQKEKLTMTGIELAGNEIGAYCSRGSLSIAQCSLTATRYGVLAYLDGGCEISDSRFNDAAYGIYLRAVGTTNLPVQISKAVVTGATGAGVYVRGDPANPLPVSIRNSSIRNGRQGLVLNHTRATVDTLHVADLSSIGIYQASGSGAIHGCSFARLTGSWAILARGDRCDVSQSTIRRGRYGIALQTDRGAVTNTVIAGTDYGIYLRAADADYSIVHTTVAAVKYYGLIRYEGSTTIRNSIFDATYFGLYNARPGGTFDHQYNVVHGLRRPYVNSSVGIGETNDPPLFADPATGDFHLSMGSPAINSGTDLSGLVSIDLDGNARPSFQGFEMGAYEFMEPSGSIRVLKWDEVAR
;
A
#
# COMPACT_ATOMS: atom_id res chain seq x y z
N MET A 1 -9.30 54.40 -16.99
CA MET A 1 -8.39 54.03 -15.87
C MET A 1 -8.33 52.50 -15.82
N ARG A 2 -7.17 51.81 -15.71
CA ARG A 2 -6.31 51.61 -14.51
C ARG A 2 -7.12 51.10 -13.30
N LEU A 3 -6.76 50.04 -12.57
CA LEU A 3 -5.53 49.21 -12.55
C LEU A 3 -5.77 47.79 -11.96
N ARG A 4 -4.72 46.95 -11.96
CA ARG A 4 -4.71 45.51 -11.57
C ARG A 4 -4.42 45.26 -10.08
N ARG A 5 -4.79 44.06 -9.58
CA ARG A 5 -3.99 43.13 -8.72
C ARG A 5 -4.78 41.80 -8.52
N SER A 6 -4.21 40.71 -8.01
CA SER A 6 -3.42 39.70 -8.72
C SER A 6 -3.02 38.54 -7.78
N ARG A 7 -3.49 37.30 -8.03
CA ARG A 7 -3.03 36.01 -7.43
C ARG A 7 -3.23 35.89 -5.88
N THR A 8 -3.44 34.73 -5.28
CA THR A 8 -2.89 33.37 -5.52
C THR A 8 -3.94 32.25 -5.48
N TRP A 9 -3.58 31.08 -6.03
CA TRP A 9 -4.29 29.81 -5.86
C TRP A 9 -3.36 28.86 -5.11
N ASP A 10 -3.80 28.35 -3.95
CA ASP A 10 -3.11 27.28 -3.23
C ASP A 10 -3.69 25.91 -3.61
N TRP A 11 -2.81 24.96 -3.87
CA TRP A 11 -3.12 23.54 -4.03
C TRP A 11 -2.20 22.76 -3.09
N GLY A 12 -2.76 22.04 -2.12
CA GLY A 12 -1.92 21.32 -1.14
C GLY A 12 -2.61 20.78 0.10
N GLN A 13 -3.78 20.13 -0.02
CA GLN A 13 -4.26 19.23 1.03
C GLN A 13 -4.36 17.80 0.50
N PHE A 14 -3.55 16.91 1.07
CA PHE A 14 -3.74 15.46 1.03
C PHE A 14 -3.73 14.94 2.48
N PRO A 15 -4.51 13.90 2.80
CA PRO A 15 -4.87 13.57 4.18
C PRO A 15 -3.71 12.98 4.98
N GLN A 16 -3.70 13.30 6.28
CA GLN A 16 -2.69 12.84 7.23
C GLN A 16 -2.75 11.32 7.47
N ALA A 17 -1.59 10.75 7.80
CA ALA A 17 -1.47 9.35 8.18
C ALA A 17 -2.18 9.07 9.51
N TRP A 18 -2.95 7.99 9.55
CA TRP A 18 -3.64 7.54 10.76
C TRP A 18 -2.65 6.87 11.73
N THR A 19 -2.39 7.51 12.87
CA THR A 19 -1.68 6.93 14.00
C THR A 19 -2.62 6.05 14.82
N LEU A 20 -2.27 4.77 14.97
CA LEU A 20 -3.01 3.80 15.80
C LEU A 20 -2.77 4.06 17.28
N SER A 21 -3.77 4.61 17.97
CA SER A 21 -3.81 4.70 19.44
C SER A 21 -4.68 3.59 20.04
N PHE A 22 -4.10 2.82 20.97
CA PHE A 22 -4.85 1.87 21.79
C PHE A 22 -5.56 2.57 22.95
N PRO A 23 -6.77 2.15 23.31
CA PRO A 23 -7.25 2.22 24.68
C PRO A 23 -7.50 0.83 25.27
N ARG A 24 -6.96 0.59 26.47
CA ARG A 24 -7.54 -0.39 27.41
C ARG A 24 -8.60 0.33 28.23
N ASN A 25 -9.76 -0.28 28.45
CA ASN A 25 -10.21 -0.63 29.81
C ASN A 25 -11.56 -1.37 29.85
N CYS A 26 -11.80 -2.04 30.96
CA CYS A 26 -12.95 -2.91 31.24
C CYS A 26 -14.21 -2.12 31.64
N GLY A 27 -15.40 -2.72 31.44
CA GLY A 27 -16.64 -2.21 32.05
C GLY A 27 -17.93 -2.85 31.53
N TYR A 28 -18.53 -3.73 32.33
CA TYR A 28 -19.93 -4.19 32.26
C TYR A 28 -20.55 -3.94 33.66
N PRO A 29 -21.89 -4.04 33.89
CA PRO A 29 -23.04 -4.06 32.96
C PRO A 29 -24.22 -3.13 33.39
N ARG A 30 -25.27 -2.98 32.55
CA ARG A 30 -26.70 -3.28 32.88
C ARG A 30 -27.74 -2.71 31.88
N CYS A 31 -28.60 -3.62 31.40
CA CYS A 31 -30.08 -3.59 31.29
C CYS A 31 -30.90 -2.45 30.61
N LEU A 32 -31.95 -2.92 29.91
CA LEU A 32 -33.28 -2.30 29.66
C LEU A 32 -33.40 -1.14 28.64
N ASN A 33 -33.89 -1.43 27.43
CA ASN A 33 -35.32 -1.23 27.07
C ASN A 33 -35.67 -1.63 25.61
N CYS A 34 -36.86 -2.22 25.45
CA CYS A 34 -37.64 -2.31 24.19
C CYS A 34 -38.80 -1.29 24.29
N PRO A 35 -39.43 -0.80 23.18
CA PRO A 35 -40.54 -1.57 22.58
C PRO A 35 -40.90 -1.35 21.08
N SER A 36 -41.85 -2.22 20.64
CA SER A 36 -42.79 -2.14 19.47
C SER A 36 -42.24 -2.56 18.09
N TRP A 37 -43.01 -3.06 17.08
CA TRP A 37 -44.48 -3.06 16.80
C TRP A 37 -45.13 -4.45 16.51
N ARG A 38 -46.48 -4.44 16.50
CA ARG A 38 -47.57 -5.29 15.90
C ARG A 38 -47.17 -6.48 14.96
N VAL A 39 -47.74 -7.72 15.01
CA VAL A 39 -49.15 -8.24 14.99
C VAL A 39 -49.81 -8.07 13.58
N CYS A 40 -50.34 -9.07 12.84
CA CYS A 40 -51.15 -10.28 13.19
C CYS A 40 -51.22 -11.40 12.09
N ARG A 41 -51.58 -12.66 12.50
CA ARG A 41 -52.32 -13.77 11.81
C ARG A 41 -51.87 -14.43 10.47
N ALA A 42 -51.72 -15.76 10.52
CA ALA A 42 -52.52 -16.76 9.75
C ALA A 42 -52.41 -18.18 10.39
N CYS A 43 -53.45 -19.01 10.29
CA CYS A 43 -53.49 -20.42 10.75
C CYS A 43 -53.35 -21.41 9.56
N PRO A 44 -53.25 -22.73 9.81
CA PRO A 44 -54.42 -23.57 9.51
C PRO A 44 -54.69 -24.75 10.47
N GLU A 45 -55.84 -25.40 10.30
CA GLU A 45 -56.33 -26.58 11.05
C GLU A 45 -56.43 -27.86 10.18
N SER A 46 -56.33 -29.02 10.85
CA SER A 46 -56.94 -30.35 10.53
C SER A 46 -56.52 -31.15 9.28
N THR A 47 -56.10 -32.42 9.47
CA THR A 47 -56.90 -33.65 9.22
C THR A 47 -56.07 -34.96 9.45
N GLU A 48 -56.73 -36.02 9.94
CA GLU A 48 -56.23 -37.40 10.18
C GLU A 48 -56.78 -38.39 9.11
N PRO A 49 -56.60 -39.73 9.19
CA PRO A 49 -55.42 -40.63 9.33
C PRO A 49 -55.34 -41.61 8.10
N PRO A 50 -54.70 -42.83 8.09
CA PRO A 50 -55.05 -44.04 8.87
C PRO A 50 -53.83 -44.97 9.23
N ALA A 51 -54.09 -46.22 9.63
CA ALA A 51 -53.16 -47.13 10.32
C ALA A 51 -52.71 -48.40 9.54
N ASN A 52 -51.79 -49.15 10.16
CA ASN A 52 -51.43 -50.58 9.99
C ASN A 52 -50.83 -51.08 8.66
N SER A 53 -49.58 -51.59 8.73
CA SER A 53 -49.30 -53.05 8.64
C SER A 53 -47.79 -53.36 8.58
N ILE A 54 -47.33 -54.33 9.39
CA ILE A 54 -46.05 -55.02 9.17
C ILE A 54 -46.29 -56.52 9.42
N THR A 55 -46.01 -57.35 8.42
CA THR A 55 -45.99 -58.81 8.52
C THR A 55 -44.61 -59.38 8.13
N PRO A 56 -44.23 -60.59 8.58
CA PRO A 56 -42.81 -60.95 8.75
C PRO A 56 -42.30 -62.09 7.86
N LEU A 57 -40.99 -62.12 7.60
CA LEU A 57 -40.18 -63.23 7.08
C LEU A 57 -38.71 -62.99 7.46
N HIS A 58 -37.83 -63.98 7.68
CA HIS A 58 -37.98 -65.39 8.04
C HIS A 58 -36.65 -65.87 8.69
N ARG A 59 -36.60 -67.07 9.26
CA ARG A 59 -35.39 -67.63 9.92
C ARG A 59 -34.26 -67.98 8.92
N PRO A 60 -33.03 -68.18 9.41
CA PRO A 60 -32.39 -69.49 9.19
C PRO A 60 -32.02 -70.24 10.49
N ASN A 61 -31.88 -71.56 10.36
CA ASN A 61 -31.58 -72.52 11.44
C ASN A 61 -30.08 -72.59 11.79
N PRO A 62 -29.71 -73.09 12.99
CA PRO A 62 -28.33 -73.46 13.32
C PRO A 62 -27.91 -74.76 12.61
N VAL A 63 -26.64 -74.85 12.22
CA VAL A 63 -26.03 -76.07 11.65
C VAL A 63 -25.16 -76.76 12.70
N THR A 64 -25.47 -78.01 12.99
CA THR A 64 -24.67 -78.97 13.77
C THR A 64 -23.52 -79.55 12.95
N HIS A 65 -22.36 -79.88 13.57
CA HIS A 65 -21.54 -81.09 13.34
C HIS A 65 -20.35 -81.13 14.35
N CYS A 66 -20.28 -82.16 15.22
CA CYS A 66 -19.28 -83.26 15.25
C CYS A 66 -17.86 -82.90 15.75
N ILE A 67 -17.41 -83.33 16.95
CA ILE A 67 -16.82 -84.67 17.30
C ILE A 67 -15.36 -84.79 16.79
N PRO A 68 -14.33 -85.05 17.65
CA PRO A 68 -14.11 -86.41 18.18
C PRO A 68 -13.64 -86.58 19.65
N ARG A 69 -13.72 -87.85 20.08
CA ARG A 69 -13.33 -88.41 21.39
C ARG A 69 -11.84 -88.81 21.42
N CYS A 70 -11.26 -88.94 22.62
CA CYS A 70 -10.25 -89.97 22.90
C CYS A 70 -10.28 -90.43 24.38
N ARG A 71 -9.81 -91.66 24.65
CA ARG A 71 -9.86 -92.40 25.95
C ARG A 71 -8.55 -92.20 26.75
N PRO A 72 -8.48 -92.51 28.06
CA PRO A 72 -8.19 -93.88 28.56
C PRO A 72 -9.14 -94.34 29.69
N LEU A 73 -9.57 -95.61 29.79
CA LEU A 73 -8.92 -96.84 30.33
C LEU A 73 -9.10 -97.05 31.85
N ILE A 74 -9.14 -98.33 32.25
CA ILE A 74 -9.78 -98.84 33.48
C ILE A 74 -8.74 -99.18 34.56
N LEU A 75 -9.05 -98.91 35.83
CA LEU A 75 -8.57 -99.72 36.96
C LEU A 75 -9.65 -99.82 38.06
N ILE A 76 -9.72 -100.96 38.74
CA ILE A 76 -10.82 -101.35 39.64
C ILE A 76 -10.41 -101.25 41.11
N GLY A 77 -11.34 -100.78 41.94
CA GLY A 77 -11.50 -101.26 43.33
C GLY A 77 -10.98 -100.36 44.45
N PHE A 78 -11.88 -99.68 45.17
CA PHE A 78 -12.30 -100.07 46.53
C PHE A 78 -13.52 -99.24 46.96
N LEU A 79 -14.43 -99.80 47.77
CA LEU A 79 -15.67 -99.12 48.18
C LEU A 79 -15.44 -98.04 49.26
N ALA A 80 -16.07 -96.88 49.08
CA ALA A 80 -16.49 -95.99 50.17
C ALA A 80 -17.83 -95.34 49.79
N LEU A 81 -18.89 -95.61 50.56
CA LEU A 81 -20.18 -94.91 50.43
C LEU A 81 -20.05 -93.49 50.99
N TRP A 82 -19.85 -92.50 50.11
CA TRP A 82 -20.07 -91.09 50.44
C TRP A 82 -21.31 -90.59 49.69
N PRO A 83 -22.23 -89.87 50.36
CA PRO A 83 -23.50 -89.47 49.76
C PRO A 83 -23.26 -88.43 48.65
N ILE A 84 -23.89 -88.66 47.50
CA ILE A 84 -24.03 -87.63 46.46
C ILE A 84 -25.06 -86.61 46.97
N THR A 85 -24.59 -85.58 47.67
CA THR A 85 -25.41 -84.41 48.01
C THR A 85 -25.64 -83.57 46.75
N THR A 86 -26.74 -83.85 46.07
CA THR A 86 -27.31 -82.89 45.12
C THR A 86 -27.79 -81.68 45.92
N ALA A 87 -27.04 -80.57 45.84
CA ALA A 87 -27.46 -79.32 46.45
C ALA A 87 -28.73 -78.82 45.71
N GLN A 88 -29.88 -78.87 46.37
CA GLN A 88 -31.09 -78.23 45.87
C GLN A 88 -31.01 -76.72 46.14
N ALA A 89 -31.27 -75.93 45.11
CA ALA A 89 -31.47 -74.49 45.23
C ALA A 89 -32.68 -74.20 46.12
N THR A 90 -32.49 -73.41 47.17
CA THR A 90 -33.53 -73.04 48.13
C THR A 90 -34.01 -71.61 47.89
N ASN A 91 -35.33 -71.41 47.93
CA ASN A 91 -35.94 -70.09 47.84
C ASN A 91 -36.25 -69.56 49.26
N TYR A 92 -35.66 -68.43 49.63
CA TYR A 92 -35.92 -67.72 50.87
C TYR A 92 -36.71 -66.44 50.63
N TYR A 93 -37.52 -66.03 51.59
CA TYR A 93 -38.39 -64.87 51.53
C TYR A 93 -38.08 -63.93 52.70
N VAL A 94 -38.00 -62.63 52.42
CA VAL A 94 -37.75 -61.57 53.41
C VAL A 94 -38.85 -60.52 53.31
N ARG A 95 -39.43 -60.12 54.43
CA ARG A 95 -40.52 -59.13 54.50
C ARG A 95 -40.36 -58.28 55.75
N THR A 96 -40.68 -56.99 55.69
CA THR A 96 -40.61 -56.10 56.87
C THR A 96 -41.52 -56.54 58.03
N THR A 97 -42.59 -57.27 57.72
CA THR A 97 -43.53 -57.91 58.68
C THR A 97 -43.14 -59.34 59.08
N GLY A 98 -41.97 -59.83 58.65
CA GLY A 98 -41.47 -61.18 58.95
C GLY A 98 -40.92 -61.34 60.37
N ASN A 99 -40.34 -62.51 60.65
CA ASN A 99 -39.65 -62.79 61.91
C ASN A 99 -38.37 -63.61 61.63
N ASP A 100 -37.24 -63.20 62.20
CA ASP A 100 -35.94 -63.86 62.00
C ASP A 100 -35.80 -65.23 62.69
N SER A 101 -36.78 -65.61 63.52
CA SER A 101 -36.94 -66.97 64.03
C SER A 101 -37.66 -67.92 63.05
N ASN A 102 -38.25 -67.42 61.94
CA ASN A 102 -38.89 -68.25 60.94
C ASN A 102 -37.88 -69.05 60.09
N PRO A 103 -38.28 -70.13 59.41
CA PRO A 103 -37.41 -70.85 58.47
C PRO A 103 -37.11 -70.08 57.17
N GLY A 104 -37.89 -69.05 56.84
CA GLY A 104 -37.68 -68.21 55.65
C GLY A 104 -38.13 -68.82 54.32
N THR A 105 -38.51 -70.09 54.26
CA THR A 105 -38.77 -70.85 53.02
C THR A 105 -40.15 -70.60 52.37
N HIS A 106 -40.99 -69.74 52.95
CA HIS A 106 -42.29 -69.37 52.39
C HIS A 106 -42.68 -67.94 52.79
N ARG A 107 -43.44 -67.21 51.96
CA ARG A 107 -43.77 -65.79 52.16
C ARG A 107 -44.51 -65.44 53.46
N ASN A 108 -45.23 -66.40 54.05
CA ASN A 108 -45.93 -66.24 55.34
C ASN A 108 -45.03 -66.61 56.54
N GLN A 109 -43.86 -67.20 56.28
CA GLN A 109 -42.82 -67.56 57.24
C GLN A 109 -41.50 -66.88 56.80
N ALA A 110 -41.60 -65.66 56.29
CA ALA A 110 -40.46 -64.89 55.81
C ALA A 110 -39.56 -64.44 56.98
N PHE A 111 -38.26 -64.29 56.71
CA PHE A 111 -37.36 -63.56 57.61
C PHE A 111 -37.78 -62.09 57.70
N ARG A 112 -37.43 -61.43 58.81
CA ARG A 112 -37.65 -60.00 59.00
C ARG A 112 -36.55 -59.16 58.34
N THR A 113 -35.30 -59.64 58.42
CA THR A 113 -34.11 -58.92 57.98
C THR A 113 -33.42 -59.59 56.80
N ILE A 114 -32.81 -58.78 55.94
CA ILE A 114 -32.00 -59.27 54.82
C ILE A 114 -30.73 -59.93 55.37
N THR A 115 -30.15 -59.38 56.44
CA THR A 115 -28.96 -59.92 57.12
C THR A 115 -29.18 -61.33 57.65
N LYS A 116 -30.38 -61.66 58.16
CA LYS A 116 -30.71 -63.04 58.55
C LYS A 116 -30.79 -63.97 57.33
N ALA A 117 -31.39 -63.53 56.23
CA ALA A 117 -31.48 -64.33 55.02
C ALA A 117 -30.10 -64.61 54.41
N THR A 118 -29.21 -63.61 54.35
CA THR A 118 -27.83 -63.80 53.85
C THR A 118 -26.92 -64.55 54.81
N SER A 119 -27.33 -64.81 56.06
CA SER A 119 -26.60 -65.67 56.99
C SER A 119 -26.91 -67.16 56.83
N VAL A 120 -27.97 -67.53 56.10
CA VAL A 120 -28.38 -68.92 55.87
C VAL A 120 -28.32 -69.35 54.40
N ALA A 121 -28.51 -68.41 53.47
CA ALA A 121 -28.47 -68.69 52.04
C ALA A 121 -27.04 -68.88 51.52
N GLY A 122 -26.87 -69.91 50.69
CA GLY A 122 -25.61 -70.29 50.05
C GLY A 122 -25.58 -70.02 48.54
N GLN A 123 -24.48 -70.44 47.91
CA GLN A 123 -24.34 -70.38 46.46
C GLN A 123 -25.26 -71.39 45.77
N GLY A 124 -26.26 -70.90 45.03
CA GLY A 124 -27.34 -71.68 44.44
C GLY A 124 -28.74 -71.20 44.85
N ASP A 125 -28.84 -70.42 45.93
CA ASP A 125 -30.12 -70.00 46.51
C ASP A 125 -30.64 -68.66 45.95
N VAL A 126 -31.96 -68.46 46.07
CA VAL A 126 -32.66 -67.22 45.69
C VAL A 126 -33.34 -66.60 46.90
N LEU A 127 -33.09 -65.32 47.15
CA LEU A 127 -33.76 -64.53 48.17
C LEU A 127 -34.75 -63.57 47.49
N PHE A 128 -36.04 -63.72 47.78
CA PHE A 128 -37.09 -62.78 47.40
C PHE A 128 -37.35 -61.79 48.54
N ILE A 129 -37.00 -60.51 48.34
CA ILE A 129 -37.16 -59.45 49.35
C ILE A 129 -38.37 -58.60 48.97
N GLY A 130 -39.34 -58.51 49.87
CA GLY A 130 -40.59 -57.75 49.67
C GLY A 130 -40.41 -56.26 49.91
N ALA A 131 -41.31 -55.46 49.36
CA ALA A 131 -41.29 -54.00 49.47
C ALA A 131 -41.19 -53.50 50.92
N GLY A 132 -40.43 -52.42 51.11
CA GLY A 132 -40.18 -51.83 52.42
C GLY A 132 -38.78 -51.24 52.53
N THR A 133 -38.50 -50.63 53.69
CA THR A 133 -37.21 -49.99 54.00
C THR A 133 -36.46 -50.81 55.04
N TYR A 134 -35.26 -51.26 54.67
CA TYR A 134 -34.38 -52.10 55.48
C TYR A 134 -33.14 -51.29 55.90
N ASP A 135 -33.16 -50.81 57.14
CA ASP A 135 -32.03 -50.11 57.76
C ASP A 135 -31.05 -51.14 58.34
N GLU A 136 -30.12 -51.62 57.51
CA GLU A 136 -29.26 -52.77 57.81
C GLU A 136 -27.82 -52.57 57.29
N ASN A 137 -26.89 -53.38 57.79
CA ASN A 137 -25.56 -53.54 57.19
C ASN A 137 -25.40 -55.00 56.80
N VAL A 138 -25.90 -55.34 55.62
CA VAL A 138 -25.98 -56.71 55.10
C VAL A 138 -24.59 -57.22 54.74
N VAL A 139 -24.29 -58.43 55.18
CA VAL A 139 -23.03 -59.12 54.90
C VAL A 139 -23.32 -60.39 54.12
N ILE A 140 -22.67 -60.54 52.97
CA ILE A 140 -22.70 -61.74 52.14
C ILE A 140 -21.29 -62.34 52.13
N LYS A 141 -21.16 -63.55 52.67
CA LYS A 141 -19.90 -64.28 52.79
C LYS A 141 -20.07 -65.70 52.25
N GLY A 142 -19.21 -66.12 51.32
CA GLY A 142 -19.18 -67.52 50.89
C GLY A 142 -18.57 -68.45 51.96
N GLY A 143 -19.22 -69.58 52.20
CA GLY A 143 -18.64 -70.68 52.96
C GLY A 143 -17.86 -71.62 52.02
N GLY A 144 -16.58 -71.90 52.33
CA GLY A 144 -15.84 -72.99 51.66
C GLY A 144 -14.97 -72.62 50.45
N GLY A 145 -14.70 -71.34 50.19
CA GLY A 145 -13.72 -70.92 49.18
C GLY A 145 -14.32 -70.53 47.82
N ALA A 146 -13.54 -69.78 47.05
CA ALA A 146 -14.01 -69.01 45.91
C ALA A 146 -13.98 -69.82 44.60
N THR A 147 -14.71 -70.94 44.57
CA THR A 147 -14.71 -71.91 43.44
C THR A 147 -16.10 -72.33 42.95
N SER A 148 -17.18 -71.98 43.66
CA SER A 148 -18.54 -72.32 43.22
C SER A 148 -18.99 -71.47 42.03
N LYS A 149 -19.53 -72.13 40.99
CA LYS A 149 -20.14 -71.51 39.80
C LYS A 149 -21.66 -71.33 39.91
N ALA A 150 -22.29 -71.78 41.00
CA ALA A 150 -23.69 -71.48 41.26
C ALA A 150 -23.90 -69.97 41.50
N TRP A 151 -25.16 -69.55 41.59
CA TRP A 151 -25.53 -68.14 41.78
C TRP A 151 -26.22 -67.96 43.12
N LEU A 152 -25.82 -66.93 43.88
CA LEU A 152 -26.63 -66.37 44.94
C LEU A 152 -27.42 -65.18 44.36
N VAL A 153 -28.74 -65.31 44.30
CA VAL A 153 -29.63 -64.29 43.73
C VAL A 153 -30.37 -63.55 44.83
N LEU A 154 -30.22 -62.24 44.89
CA LEU A 154 -31.04 -61.34 45.69
C LEU A 154 -31.97 -60.60 44.74
N TYR A 155 -33.28 -60.82 44.92
CA TYR A 155 -34.33 -60.29 44.07
C TYR A 155 -35.27 -59.40 44.88
N ALA A 156 -35.25 -58.09 44.60
CA ALA A 156 -36.26 -57.17 45.09
C ALA A 156 -37.58 -57.42 44.34
N ASP A 157 -38.55 -58.00 45.05
CA ASP A 157 -39.87 -58.32 44.52
C ASP A 157 -40.77 -57.08 44.48
N GLN A 158 -40.41 -56.13 43.61
CA GLN A 158 -41.12 -54.84 43.50
C GLN A 158 -42.61 -55.00 43.12
N THR A 159 -42.96 -56.11 42.48
CA THR A 159 -44.34 -56.44 42.07
C THR A 159 -45.17 -57.06 43.18
N GLY A 160 -44.52 -57.58 44.24
CA GLY A 160 -45.16 -58.39 45.27
C GLY A 160 -45.55 -59.81 44.80
N THR A 161 -45.02 -60.29 43.68
CA THR A 161 -45.41 -61.58 43.07
C THR A 161 -45.01 -62.78 43.92
N TYR A 162 -43.86 -62.71 44.60
CA TYR A 162 -43.30 -63.79 45.40
C TYR A 162 -43.58 -63.62 46.89
N THR A 163 -43.53 -62.38 47.37
CA THR A 163 -43.59 -61.99 48.79
C THR A 163 -44.97 -61.52 49.22
N GLY A 164 -45.76 -60.97 48.29
CA GLY A 164 -47.03 -60.29 48.55
C GLY A 164 -46.91 -58.77 48.74
N ASP A 165 -45.70 -58.22 48.86
CA ASP A 165 -45.46 -56.81 49.21
C ASP A 165 -45.05 -56.01 47.97
N LYS A 166 -45.97 -55.22 47.41
CA LYS A 166 -45.74 -54.40 46.21
C LYS A 166 -45.17 -53.01 46.55
N GLY A 167 -44.10 -52.59 45.87
CA GLY A 167 -43.45 -51.29 46.07
C GLY A 167 -41.92 -51.36 45.99
N SER A 168 -41.24 -50.28 46.35
CA SER A 168 -39.76 -50.24 46.35
C SER A 168 -39.16 -51.06 47.50
N VAL A 169 -38.06 -51.75 47.21
CA VAL A 169 -37.20 -52.39 48.23
C VAL A 169 -36.02 -51.46 48.48
N VAL A 170 -36.11 -50.67 49.54
CA VAL A 170 -35.10 -49.68 49.92
C VAL A 170 -34.17 -50.27 50.97
N ILE A 171 -32.86 -50.18 50.77
CA ILE A 171 -31.83 -50.62 51.72
C ILE A 171 -30.91 -49.45 52.05
N ARG A 172 -30.69 -49.20 53.35
CA ARG A 172 -29.90 -48.07 53.86
C ARG A 172 -29.00 -48.53 55.00
N PRO A 173 -27.84 -47.90 55.24
CA PRO A 173 -26.93 -48.35 56.27
C PRO A 173 -27.46 -48.00 57.68
N GLN A 174 -27.29 -48.90 58.64
CA GLN A 174 -27.59 -48.66 60.07
C GLN A 174 -26.43 -48.04 60.87
N ALA A 175 -25.20 -48.12 60.35
CA ALA A 175 -24.01 -47.48 60.93
C ALA A 175 -23.14 -46.81 59.85
N LYS A 176 -22.09 -46.06 60.24
CA LYS A 176 -21.17 -45.33 59.34
C LYS A 176 -20.22 -46.26 58.53
N THR A 177 -20.81 -47.23 57.84
CA THR A 177 -20.15 -48.32 57.08
C THR A 177 -20.97 -48.65 55.82
N TRP A 178 -20.61 -49.72 55.12
CA TRP A 178 -21.25 -50.17 53.87
C TRP A 178 -22.61 -50.82 54.13
N THR A 179 -23.61 -50.43 53.34
CA THR A 179 -24.98 -51.00 53.36
C THR A 179 -24.95 -52.48 53.00
N VAL A 180 -24.14 -52.85 51.99
CA VAL A 180 -23.87 -54.23 51.60
C VAL A 180 -22.37 -54.47 51.54
N ARG A 181 -21.91 -55.60 52.09
CA ARG A 181 -20.52 -56.09 51.93
C ARG A 181 -20.56 -57.51 51.38
N VAL A 182 -20.12 -57.67 50.14
CA VAL A 182 -19.92 -58.96 49.47
C VAL A 182 -18.44 -59.32 49.57
N PHE A 183 -18.11 -60.44 50.19
CA PHE A 183 -16.73 -60.92 50.21
C PHE A 183 -16.58 -62.44 50.21
N ASN A 184 -15.46 -62.92 49.65
CA ASN A 184 -15.10 -64.34 49.59
C ASN A 184 -16.23 -65.23 48.99
N THR A 185 -16.82 -64.83 47.86
CA THR A 185 -17.95 -65.55 47.24
C THR A 185 -17.75 -65.85 45.75
N GLY A 186 -18.63 -66.67 45.19
CA GLY A 186 -18.76 -66.95 43.75
C GLY A 186 -19.71 -65.96 43.06
N ASN A 187 -20.55 -66.44 42.14
CA ASN A 187 -21.46 -65.54 41.40
C ASN A 187 -22.54 -64.94 42.32
N VAL A 188 -22.82 -63.65 42.16
CA VAL A 188 -23.87 -62.94 42.92
C VAL A 188 -24.66 -62.01 42.02
N LEU A 189 -25.97 -61.93 42.24
CA LEU A 189 -26.89 -61.04 41.53
C LEU A 189 -27.72 -60.23 42.52
N PHE A 190 -27.75 -58.92 42.35
CA PHE A 190 -28.74 -58.01 42.94
C PHE A 190 -29.66 -57.53 41.82
N TYR A 191 -30.97 -57.73 41.98
CA TYR A 191 -31.98 -57.25 41.05
C TYR A 191 -32.97 -56.30 41.76
N GLY A 192 -33.18 -55.10 41.23
CA GLY A 192 -34.28 -54.20 41.61
C GLY A 192 -34.15 -53.42 42.94
N PHE A 193 -32.98 -53.38 43.57
CA PHE A 193 -32.81 -52.73 44.88
C PHE A 193 -32.60 -51.21 44.80
N ALA A 194 -33.15 -50.47 45.76
CA ALA A 194 -32.88 -49.05 45.97
C ALA A 194 -31.93 -48.83 47.16
N PHE A 195 -30.67 -48.52 46.87
CA PHE A 195 -29.65 -48.16 47.86
C PHE A 195 -29.69 -46.66 48.14
N GLU A 196 -30.07 -46.26 49.36
CA GLU A 196 -30.21 -44.84 49.72
C GLU A 196 -29.36 -44.44 50.93
N ARG A 197 -29.03 -43.15 51.01
CA ARG A 197 -28.48 -42.54 52.22
C ARG A 197 -29.45 -42.69 53.40
N ASN A 198 -28.94 -43.14 54.55
CA ASN A 198 -29.69 -43.00 55.79
C ASN A 198 -29.52 -41.58 56.34
N ALA A 199 -30.61 -40.81 56.39
CA ALA A 199 -30.60 -39.43 56.90
C ALA A 199 -30.37 -39.36 58.43
N ALA A 200 -30.66 -40.44 59.17
CA ALA A 200 -30.41 -40.52 60.61
C ALA A 200 -28.92 -40.68 60.96
N LEU A 201 -28.05 -40.94 59.98
CA LEU A 201 -26.61 -41.05 60.19
C LEU A 201 -25.88 -39.76 59.80
N GLU A 202 -25.15 -39.20 60.76
CA GLU A 202 -24.24 -38.08 60.50
C GLU A 202 -23.05 -38.51 59.61
N GLY A 203 -22.94 -37.88 58.44
CA GLY A 203 -21.81 -38.03 57.53
C GLY A 203 -22.11 -38.94 56.33
N ARG A 204 -21.13 -39.79 55.98
CA ARG A 204 -21.10 -40.53 54.71
C ARG A 204 -21.85 -41.86 54.80
N SER A 205 -22.74 -42.09 53.83
CA SER A 205 -23.33 -43.41 53.56
C SER A 205 -22.65 -44.06 52.34
N TYR A 206 -22.52 -45.39 52.35
CA TYR A 206 -21.92 -46.17 51.27
C TYR A 206 -22.85 -47.34 50.91
N GLY A 207 -23.05 -47.59 49.62
CA GLY A 207 -23.94 -48.64 49.10
C GLY A 207 -23.30 -50.02 49.23
N SER A 208 -22.79 -50.57 48.12
CA SER A 208 -22.20 -51.90 48.09
C SER A 208 -20.67 -51.88 47.92
N LEU A 209 -20.00 -52.72 48.72
CA LEU A 209 -18.60 -53.07 48.56
C LEU A 209 -18.46 -54.54 48.18
N VAL A 210 -17.82 -54.82 47.05
CA VAL A 210 -17.43 -56.16 46.62
C VAL A 210 -15.92 -56.32 46.78
N THR A 211 -15.47 -57.38 47.48
CA THR A 211 -14.05 -57.72 47.61
C THR A 211 -13.81 -59.21 47.47
N ASN A 212 -12.62 -59.60 47.01
CA ASN A 212 -12.14 -61.00 47.00
C ASN A 212 -13.20 -62.04 46.53
N THR A 213 -13.94 -61.65 45.49
CA THR A 213 -15.02 -62.44 44.87
C THR A 213 -14.50 -63.03 43.57
N THR A 214 -15.08 -64.13 43.12
CA THR A 214 -14.70 -64.88 41.90
C THR A 214 -15.91 -65.09 41.01
N GLY A 215 -15.69 -65.23 39.70
CA GLY A 215 -16.79 -65.34 38.73
C GLY A 215 -17.40 -63.98 38.42
N HIS A 216 -18.67 -63.77 38.78
CA HIS A 216 -19.43 -62.59 38.37
C HIS A 216 -20.22 -61.92 39.51
N ALA A 217 -20.16 -60.59 39.57
CA ALA A 217 -21.06 -59.77 40.37
C ALA A 217 -22.00 -58.97 39.45
N TYR A 218 -23.31 -59.10 39.66
CA TYR A 218 -24.35 -58.43 38.85
C TYR A 218 -25.18 -57.47 39.71
N TYR A 219 -25.42 -56.26 39.19
CA TYR A 219 -26.38 -55.28 39.71
C TYR A 219 -27.31 -54.88 38.55
N LEU A 220 -28.57 -55.31 38.61
CA LEU A 220 -29.55 -55.16 37.55
C LEU A 220 -30.75 -54.34 38.02
N ASN A 221 -31.10 -53.28 37.29
CA ASN A 221 -32.26 -52.42 37.57
C ASN A 221 -32.28 -51.83 39.01
N CYS A 222 -31.11 -51.59 39.59
CA CYS A 222 -30.95 -51.02 40.93
C CYS A 222 -30.81 -49.48 40.89
N SER A 223 -31.28 -48.77 41.91
CA SER A 223 -31.07 -47.33 42.06
C SER A 223 -30.14 -47.01 43.23
N PHE A 224 -29.26 -46.01 43.09
CA PHE A 224 -28.32 -45.57 44.11
C PHE A 224 -28.44 -44.07 44.33
N LYS A 225 -28.74 -43.62 45.55
CA LYS A 225 -29.11 -42.21 45.82
C LYS A 225 -28.40 -41.59 47.03
N ASP A 226 -27.80 -40.42 46.82
CA ASP A 226 -27.16 -39.57 47.82
C ASP A 226 -26.00 -40.24 48.60
N LEU A 227 -25.35 -41.23 47.98
CA LEU A 227 -24.25 -42.01 48.54
C LEU A 227 -22.87 -41.43 48.21
N THR A 228 -21.88 -41.61 49.10
CA THR A 228 -20.49 -41.27 48.77
C THR A 228 -19.90 -42.28 47.80
N TYR A 229 -20.06 -43.57 48.07
CA TYR A 229 -19.76 -44.64 47.11
C TYR A 229 -21.04 -45.43 46.90
N ALA A 230 -21.57 -45.49 45.68
CA ALA A 230 -22.72 -46.33 45.36
C ALA A 230 -22.29 -47.79 45.22
N LEU A 231 -21.30 -48.05 44.37
CA LEU A 231 -20.71 -49.37 44.16
C LEU A 231 -19.19 -49.26 44.11
N ARG A 232 -18.50 -49.99 44.98
CA ARG A 232 -17.04 -50.12 44.97
C ARG A 232 -16.64 -51.58 44.89
N ASP A 233 -15.68 -51.88 44.04
CA ASP A 233 -15.28 -53.24 43.74
C ASP A 233 -13.75 -53.36 43.69
N LEU A 234 -13.22 -54.32 44.46
CA LEU A 234 -11.81 -54.59 44.68
C LEU A 234 -11.55 -56.11 44.59
N GLY A 235 -11.44 -56.66 43.38
CA GLY A 235 -11.12 -58.08 43.20
C GLY A 235 -10.96 -58.51 41.74
N THR A 236 -10.37 -59.69 41.54
CA THR A 236 -10.11 -60.30 40.22
C THR A 236 -11.29 -61.13 39.75
N HIS A 237 -12.37 -60.47 39.36
CA HIS A 237 -13.58 -61.10 38.79
C HIS A 237 -14.24 -60.18 37.76
N GLN A 238 -15.46 -60.48 37.32
CA GLN A 238 -16.20 -59.63 36.39
C GLN A 238 -17.39 -58.93 37.05
N LEU A 239 -17.43 -57.61 36.96
CA LEU A 239 -18.54 -56.78 37.44
C LEU A 239 -19.47 -56.40 36.29
N HIS A 240 -20.78 -56.56 36.49
CA HIS A 240 -21.83 -56.23 35.53
C HIS A 240 -22.88 -55.33 36.19
N VAL A 241 -23.11 -54.15 35.63
CA VAL A 241 -24.09 -53.16 36.10
C VAL A 241 -24.99 -52.81 34.93
N SER A 242 -26.30 -53.05 35.02
CA SER A 242 -27.21 -52.82 33.89
C SER A 242 -28.57 -52.27 34.30
N GLY A 243 -29.07 -51.26 33.57
CA GLY A 243 -30.36 -50.63 33.85
C GLY A 243 -30.40 -49.82 35.15
N CYS A 244 -29.25 -49.50 35.74
CA CYS A 244 -29.16 -48.88 37.06
C CYS A 244 -29.18 -47.35 37.00
N THR A 245 -29.72 -46.71 38.05
CA THR A 245 -29.74 -45.25 38.20
C THR A 245 -28.86 -44.79 39.37
N PHE A 246 -28.16 -43.68 39.21
CA PHE A 246 -27.23 -43.11 40.19
C PHE A 246 -27.51 -41.61 40.33
N THR A 247 -27.99 -41.16 41.48
CA THR A 247 -28.48 -39.78 41.68
C THR A 247 -27.82 -39.13 42.88
N GLY A 248 -27.16 -37.99 42.69
CA GLY A 248 -26.49 -37.26 43.79
C GLY A 248 -25.26 -37.97 44.38
N VAL A 249 -24.71 -38.96 43.67
CA VAL A 249 -23.64 -39.85 44.16
C VAL A 249 -22.24 -39.27 43.93
N THR A 250 -21.34 -39.35 44.92
CA THR A 250 -19.94 -38.89 44.71
C THR A 250 -19.15 -39.82 43.78
N TYR A 251 -19.18 -41.13 44.04
CA TYR A 251 -18.54 -42.17 43.23
C TYR A 251 -19.57 -43.25 42.86
N GLY A 252 -19.96 -43.31 41.59
CA GLY A 252 -20.96 -44.24 41.06
C GLY A 252 -20.49 -45.69 41.08
N VAL A 253 -19.74 -46.08 40.05
CA VAL A 253 -19.06 -47.38 39.96
C VAL A 253 -17.55 -47.16 40.09
N TYR A 254 -16.93 -47.70 41.14
CA TYR A 254 -15.49 -47.60 41.38
C TYR A 254 -14.85 -49.00 41.37
N ALA A 255 -14.23 -49.35 40.24
CA ALA A 255 -13.55 -50.63 40.01
C ALA A 255 -12.02 -50.52 40.18
N THR A 256 -11.38 -51.51 40.81
CA THR A 256 -9.91 -51.59 40.90
C THR A 256 -9.39 -53.03 40.81
N ARG A 257 -8.40 -53.26 39.92
CA ARG A 257 -7.78 -54.58 39.62
C ARG A 257 -8.76 -55.66 39.11
N ILE A 258 -9.82 -55.22 38.44
CA ILE A 258 -10.90 -56.08 37.94
C ILE A 258 -10.55 -56.66 36.57
N GLU A 259 -10.99 -57.88 36.29
CA GLU A 259 -10.85 -58.52 34.98
C GLU A 259 -11.68 -57.74 33.94
N ALA A 260 -12.98 -57.62 34.15
CA ALA A 260 -13.85 -56.79 33.33
C ALA A 260 -14.91 -56.07 34.18
N THR A 261 -15.17 -54.80 33.88
CA THR A 261 -16.32 -54.05 34.41
C THR A 261 -17.20 -53.62 33.24
N ASN A 262 -18.43 -54.09 33.21
CA ASN A 262 -19.42 -53.79 32.17
C ASN A 262 -20.55 -52.95 32.76
N VAL A 263 -20.70 -51.70 32.33
CA VAL A 263 -21.81 -50.80 32.70
C VAL A 263 -22.67 -50.57 31.47
N SER A 264 -23.97 -50.87 31.54
CA SER A 264 -24.86 -50.84 30.38
C SER A 264 -26.23 -50.23 30.65
N ASN A 265 -26.72 -49.36 29.76
CA ASN A 265 -28.07 -48.77 29.85
C ASN A 265 -28.36 -48.08 31.20
N CYS A 266 -27.32 -47.51 31.84
CA CYS A 266 -27.43 -46.85 33.14
C CYS A 266 -27.67 -45.34 32.99
N GLN A 267 -28.10 -44.69 34.07
CA GLN A 267 -28.25 -43.23 34.14
C GLN A 267 -27.54 -42.67 35.37
N PHE A 268 -26.64 -41.71 35.16
CA PHE A 268 -25.90 -41.00 36.20
C PHE A 268 -26.33 -39.53 36.20
N MET A 269 -26.83 -39.03 37.32
CA MET A 269 -27.42 -37.69 37.48
C MET A 269 -26.76 -36.97 38.66
N ALA A 270 -26.17 -35.80 38.41
CA ALA A 270 -25.43 -35.02 39.39
C ALA A 270 -24.31 -35.80 40.12
N THR A 271 -23.64 -36.73 39.42
CA THR A 271 -22.60 -37.57 40.03
C THR A 271 -21.20 -36.99 39.84
N GLN A 272 -20.38 -36.86 40.89
CA GLN A 272 -19.04 -36.27 40.74
C GLN A 272 -18.10 -37.17 39.90
N TYR A 273 -18.18 -38.49 40.07
CA TYR A 273 -17.53 -39.48 39.21
C TYR A 273 -18.52 -40.60 38.89
N GLY A 274 -18.80 -40.83 37.61
CA GLY A 274 -19.74 -41.85 37.14
C GLY A 274 -19.14 -43.26 37.20
N CYS A 275 -18.28 -43.58 36.23
CA CYS A 275 -17.59 -44.88 36.13
C CYS A 275 -16.07 -44.70 36.24
N ILE A 276 -15.44 -45.39 37.19
CA ILE A 276 -13.99 -45.37 37.43
C ILE A 276 -13.43 -46.79 37.25
N GLY A 277 -12.32 -46.92 36.50
CA GLY A 277 -11.52 -48.14 36.41
C GLY A 277 -10.03 -47.88 36.65
N TYR A 278 -9.45 -48.54 37.66
CA TYR A 278 -8.01 -48.50 37.96
C TYR A 278 -7.38 -49.89 37.85
N ASP A 279 -6.25 -50.01 37.18
CA ASP A 279 -5.42 -51.23 37.14
C ASP A 279 -6.14 -52.52 36.68
N GLY A 280 -7.26 -52.40 35.94
CA GLY A 280 -8.04 -53.53 35.44
C GLY A 280 -7.62 -54.00 34.05
N ASN A 281 -8.23 -55.06 33.52
CA ASN A 281 -8.03 -55.42 32.10
C ASN A 281 -9.01 -54.64 31.20
N ALA A 282 -10.31 -54.63 31.52
CA ALA A 282 -11.31 -53.89 30.73
C ALA A 282 -12.34 -53.12 31.56
N LEU A 283 -12.68 -51.91 31.12
CA LEU A 283 -13.88 -51.14 31.50
C LEU A 283 -14.69 -50.85 30.23
N ALA A 284 -15.88 -51.42 30.13
CA ALA A 284 -16.84 -51.19 29.05
C ALA A 284 -18.06 -50.42 29.58
N VAL A 285 -18.40 -49.30 28.95
CA VAL A 285 -19.57 -48.47 29.28
C VAL A 285 -20.41 -48.31 28.02
N THR A 286 -21.64 -48.79 28.01
CA THR A 286 -22.51 -48.80 26.82
C THR A 286 -23.92 -48.29 27.08
N GLY A 287 -24.51 -47.54 26.15
CA GLY A 287 -25.93 -47.12 26.25
C GLY A 287 -26.23 -46.20 27.44
N THR A 288 -25.21 -45.62 28.07
CA THR A 288 -25.30 -45.00 29.40
C THR A 288 -25.34 -43.47 29.28
N ARG A 289 -26.18 -42.82 30.10
CA ARG A 289 -26.32 -41.35 30.13
C ARG A 289 -25.68 -40.75 31.38
N PHE A 290 -24.98 -39.65 31.22
CA PHE A 290 -24.37 -38.85 32.29
C PHE A 290 -24.87 -37.40 32.20
N SER A 291 -25.47 -36.89 33.27
CA SER A 291 -25.87 -35.48 33.41
C SER A 291 -25.21 -34.88 34.65
N ASP A 292 -24.75 -33.64 34.52
CA ASP A 292 -24.20 -32.84 35.62
C ASP A 292 -25.24 -32.39 36.66
N ARG A 293 -26.53 -32.61 36.39
CA ARG A 293 -27.68 -32.18 37.19
C ARG A 293 -28.66 -33.33 37.43
N ILE A 294 -29.64 -33.10 38.32
CA ILE A 294 -30.84 -33.94 38.44
C ILE A 294 -31.96 -33.33 37.59
N ASN A 295 -32.21 -32.03 37.77
CA ASN A 295 -33.16 -31.22 37.02
C ASN A 295 -32.44 -30.07 36.30
N ALA A 296 -32.98 -29.58 35.18
CA ALA A 296 -32.35 -28.52 34.39
C ALA A 296 -32.11 -27.20 35.17
N SER A 297 -32.89 -26.95 36.22
CA SER A 297 -32.76 -25.81 37.14
C SER A 297 -31.58 -25.90 38.11
N ASP A 298 -31.00 -27.09 38.29
CA ASP A 298 -30.05 -27.33 39.38
C ASP A 298 -28.66 -26.73 39.07
N ALA A 299 -27.90 -26.45 40.13
CA ALA A 299 -26.50 -26.05 39.98
C ALA A 299 -25.68 -27.23 39.39
N PRO A 300 -24.83 -26.99 38.37
CA PRO A 300 -24.06 -28.05 37.73
C PRO A 300 -23.01 -28.64 38.68
N THR A 301 -23.01 -29.96 38.82
CA THR A 301 -21.96 -30.68 39.56
C THR A 301 -20.72 -30.88 38.67
N LYS A 302 -19.55 -31.07 39.29
CA LYS A 302 -18.28 -31.31 38.57
C LYS A 302 -18.15 -32.75 38.06
N THR A 303 -19.14 -33.21 37.29
CA THR A 303 -19.25 -34.59 36.80
C THR A 303 -18.10 -34.97 35.88
N ARG A 304 -17.44 -36.08 36.22
CA ARG A 304 -16.60 -36.85 35.30
C ARG A 304 -17.32 -38.15 34.94
N GLY A 305 -17.71 -38.31 33.68
CA GLY A 305 -18.54 -39.42 33.23
C GLY A 305 -17.81 -40.77 33.34
N VAL A 306 -16.76 -40.96 32.54
CA VAL A 306 -15.90 -42.14 32.58
C VAL A 306 -14.45 -41.74 32.84
N TYR A 307 -13.78 -42.45 33.74
CA TYR A 307 -12.40 -42.18 34.15
C TYR A 307 -11.62 -43.51 34.25
N ALA A 308 -10.56 -43.68 33.46
CA ALA A 308 -9.78 -44.93 33.43
C ALA A 308 -8.26 -44.72 33.55
N VAL A 309 -7.58 -45.63 34.24
CA VAL A 309 -6.11 -45.61 34.41
C VAL A 309 -5.55 -47.02 34.31
N ARG A 310 -4.52 -47.24 33.47
CA ARG A 310 -3.87 -48.56 33.28
C ARG A 310 -4.84 -49.71 33.00
N THR A 311 -5.91 -49.39 32.29
CA THR A 311 -7.07 -50.24 32.00
C THR A 311 -7.41 -50.10 30.51
N GLY A 312 -7.92 -51.15 29.86
CA GLY A 312 -8.49 -51.06 28.50
C GLY A 312 -9.89 -50.48 28.54
N LEU A 313 -10.22 -49.54 27.66
CA LEU A 313 -11.44 -48.74 27.74
C LEU A 313 -12.33 -48.91 26.49
N SER A 314 -13.61 -49.20 26.70
CA SER A 314 -14.63 -49.16 25.65
C SER A 314 -15.81 -48.29 26.08
N VAL A 315 -16.15 -47.27 25.29
CA VAL A 315 -17.31 -46.41 25.53
C VAL A 315 -18.17 -46.40 24.26
N SER A 316 -19.41 -46.88 24.32
CA SER A 316 -20.26 -47.00 23.12
C SER A 316 -21.71 -46.56 23.31
N ARG A 317 -22.23 -45.74 22.39
CA ARG A 317 -23.62 -45.24 22.46
C ARG A 317 -23.97 -44.54 23.77
N CYS A 318 -23.03 -43.80 24.35
CA CYS A 318 -23.24 -43.05 25.59
C CYS A 318 -23.56 -41.58 25.31
N GLU A 319 -24.17 -40.90 26.29
CA GLU A 319 -24.46 -39.46 26.23
C GLU A 319 -23.90 -38.76 27.47
N PHE A 320 -23.16 -37.67 27.27
CA PHE A 320 -22.57 -36.85 28.32
C PHE A 320 -23.10 -35.42 28.17
N ASN A 321 -23.94 -34.97 29.10
CA ASN A 321 -24.59 -33.65 29.07
C ASN A 321 -24.12 -32.80 30.26
N GLY A 322 -23.57 -31.61 29.99
CA GLY A 322 -23.02 -30.68 31.00
C GLY A 322 -21.76 -31.17 31.74
N SER A 323 -21.28 -32.39 31.43
CA SER A 323 -20.18 -33.03 32.13
C SER A 323 -18.90 -32.18 32.08
N THR A 324 -18.20 -32.07 33.22
CA THR A 324 -16.89 -31.40 33.26
C THR A 324 -15.87 -32.15 32.41
N ILE A 325 -15.83 -33.48 32.52
CA ILE A 325 -15.11 -34.33 31.57
C ILE A 325 -16.01 -35.49 31.17
N GLY A 326 -16.21 -35.70 29.87
CA GLY A 326 -16.98 -36.85 29.36
C GLY A 326 -16.21 -38.16 29.60
N VAL A 327 -15.11 -38.33 28.86
CA VAL A 327 -14.18 -39.47 29.01
C VAL A 327 -12.78 -38.95 29.35
N TYR A 328 -12.19 -39.50 30.42
CA TYR A 328 -10.80 -39.27 30.81
C TYR A 328 -10.03 -40.59 30.87
N GLY A 329 -8.79 -40.61 30.36
CA GLY A 329 -7.91 -41.75 30.47
C GLY A 329 -6.43 -41.41 30.52
N THR A 330 -5.63 -42.18 31.26
CA THR A 330 -4.17 -42.04 31.24
C THR A 330 -3.47 -43.39 31.43
N ALA A 331 -2.38 -43.59 30.67
CA ALA A 331 -1.70 -44.87 30.51
C ALA A 331 -2.67 -46.02 30.19
N LEU A 332 -3.65 -45.80 29.31
CA LEU A 332 -4.63 -46.83 28.94
C LEU A 332 -3.97 -47.98 28.16
N LYS A 333 -4.46 -49.21 28.35
CA LYS A 333 -4.02 -50.40 27.58
C LYS A 333 -4.62 -50.41 26.16
N SER A 334 -5.78 -49.80 26.01
CA SER A 334 -6.53 -49.61 24.75
C SER A 334 -7.62 -48.56 24.98
N ALA A 335 -8.08 -47.87 23.93
CA ALA A 335 -9.31 -47.08 24.03
C ALA A 335 -10.13 -47.07 22.74
N THR A 336 -11.42 -47.35 22.85
CA THR A 336 -12.38 -47.16 21.77
C THR A 336 -13.60 -46.40 22.27
N ILE A 337 -13.81 -45.19 21.74
CA ILE A 337 -14.98 -44.35 22.02
C ILE A 337 -15.83 -44.28 20.75
N THR A 338 -17.05 -44.78 20.75
CA THR A 338 -17.86 -44.85 19.51
C THR A 338 -19.33 -44.49 19.68
N ARG A 339 -19.95 -43.92 18.65
CA ARG A 339 -21.40 -43.64 18.57
C ARG A 339 -21.94 -42.80 19.75
N SER A 340 -21.12 -41.95 20.35
CA SER A 340 -21.43 -41.28 21.62
C SER A 340 -21.53 -39.76 21.49
N ASN A 341 -22.41 -39.15 22.28
CA ASN A 341 -22.72 -37.72 22.24
C ASN A 341 -22.12 -36.99 23.44
N PHE A 342 -21.49 -35.84 23.19
CA PHE A 342 -20.87 -34.99 24.20
C PHE A 342 -21.41 -33.57 24.05
N LEU A 343 -22.25 -33.15 24.99
CA LEU A 343 -23.01 -31.90 24.94
C LEU A 343 -22.60 -30.99 26.11
N ASP A 344 -22.28 -29.74 25.80
CA ASP A 344 -21.97 -28.66 26.75
C ASP A 344 -20.87 -29.02 27.77
N THR A 345 -19.79 -29.64 27.29
CA THR A 345 -18.71 -30.15 28.15
C THR A 345 -17.79 -29.02 28.65
N THR A 346 -17.76 -28.81 29.97
CA THR A 346 -17.13 -27.61 30.53
C THR A 346 -15.59 -27.66 30.63
N SER A 347 -14.98 -28.85 30.49
CA SER A 347 -13.53 -29.00 30.30
C SER A 347 -13.21 -29.81 29.04
N TYR A 348 -13.25 -31.15 29.08
CA TYR A 348 -12.89 -32.02 27.94
C TYR A 348 -14.03 -32.96 27.57
N ALA A 349 -14.38 -33.09 26.29
CA ALA A 349 -15.26 -34.17 25.84
C ALA A 349 -14.53 -35.52 25.96
N ALA A 350 -13.34 -35.64 25.37
CA ALA A 350 -12.47 -36.82 25.49
C ALA A 350 -11.00 -36.43 25.65
N ARG A 351 -10.38 -36.82 26.78
CA ARG A 351 -8.95 -36.66 27.04
C ARG A 351 -8.34 -38.01 27.44
N CYS A 352 -7.61 -38.64 26.52
CA CYS A 352 -6.99 -39.95 26.77
C CYS A 352 -5.51 -39.98 26.35
N ASP A 353 -4.67 -40.63 27.16
CA ASP A 353 -3.34 -41.09 26.75
C ASP A 353 -3.20 -42.59 27.05
N GLY A 354 -2.54 -43.34 26.17
CA GLY A 354 -2.34 -44.79 26.29
C GLY A 354 -1.98 -45.44 24.97
N GLU A 355 -2.27 -46.71 24.78
CA GLU A 355 -2.00 -47.42 23.52
C GLU A 355 -3.28 -47.61 22.70
N SER A 356 -3.17 -47.69 21.37
CA SER A 356 -4.26 -48.06 20.44
C SER A 356 -5.57 -47.28 20.68
N LEU A 357 -5.49 -45.95 20.57
CA LEU A 357 -6.62 -45.04 20.83
C LEU A 357 -7.44 -44.76 19.56
N SER A 358 -8.76 -44.93 19.65
CA SER A 358 -9.71 -44.72 18.56
C SER A 358 -10.98 -43.99 19.01
N MET A 359 -11.47 -43.05 18.21
CA MET A 359 -12.77 -42.39 18.41
C MET A 359 -13.55 -42.32 17.09
N SER A 360 -14.80 -42.84 17.07
CA SER A 360 -15.58 -42.97 15.84
C SER A 360 -17.08 -42.65 15.96
N ARG A 361 -17.67 -41.97 14.98
CA ARG A 361 -19.13 -41.74 14.89
C ARG A 361 -19.70 -40.96 16.09
N CYS A 362 -18.96 -39.98 16.60
CA CYS A 362 -19.34 -39.21 17.79
C CYS A 362 -19.67 -37.76 17.44
N THR A 363 -20.65 -37.19 18.13
CA THR A 363 -21.01 -35.77 18.06
C THR A 363 -20.57 -35.07 19.34
N ILE A 364 -19.78 -34.01 19.20
CA ILE A 364 -19.28 -33.16 20.28
C ILE A 364 -19.78 -31.74 20.00
N ARG A 365 -20.60 -31.17 20.90
CA ARG A 365 -21.20 -29.84 20.67
C ARG A 365 -21.24 -29.02 21.95
N GLY A 366 -20.71 -27.80 21.89
CA GLY A 366 -20.68 -26.86 23.00
C GLY A 366 -19.65 -27.25 24.07
N GLY A 367 -18.77 -26.30 24.43
CA GLY A 367 -17.80 -26.52 25.50
C GLY A 367 -16.42 -25.92 25.26
N ASN A 368 -15.46 -26.33 26.11
CA ASN A 368 -14.09 -25.81 26.06
C ASN A 368 -13.18 -26.62 25.13
N TYR A 369 -12.88 -27.88 25.46
CA TYR A 369 -11.98 -28.73 24.68
C TYR A 369 -12.74 -29.98 24.20
N GLY A 370 -12.72 -30.26 22.90
CA GLY A 370 -13.33 -31.46 22.35
C GLY A 370 -12.46 -32.70 22.58
N VAL A 371 -11.63 -33.02 21.58
CA VAL A 371 -10.89 -34.28 21.53
C VAL A 371 -9.38 -34.06 21.73
N THR A 372 -8.77 -34.89 22.57
CA THR A 372 -7.32 -34.85 22.86
C THR A 372 -6.83 -36.28 23.18
N LEU A 373 -6.52 -37.05 22.13
CA LEU A 373 -6.01 -38.42 22.21
C LEU A 373 -4.50 -38.45 21.91
N GLY A 374 -3.73 -39.22 22.71
CA GLY A 374 -2.29 -39.41 22.52
C GLY A 374 -1.87 -40.86 22.71
N ASP A 375 -1.38 -41.49 21.65
CA ASP A 375 -0.82 -42.83 21.67
C ASP A 375 0.64 -42.79 22.18
N THR A 376 0.91 -43.53 23.25
CA THR A 376 2.24 -43.56 23.90
C THR A 376 3.25 -44.47 23.20
N THR A 377 2.82 -45.25 22.21
CA THR A 377 3.69 -46.09 21.36
C THR A 377 4.21 -45.36 20.12
N GLY A 378 3.72 -44.14 19.86
CA GLY A 378 4.07 -43.35 18.67
C GLY A 378 3.27 -43.67 17.41
N LYS A 379 2.24 -44.53 17.52
CA LYS A 379 1.25 -44.74 16.46
C LYS A 379 0.32 -43.53 16.32
N SER A 380 -0.36 -43.41 15.19
CA SER A 380 -1.43 -42.43 15.04
C SER A 380 -2.70 -42.85 15.76
N ALA A 381 -3.37 -41.92 16.43
CA ALA A 381 -4.70 -42.16 16.99
C ALA A 381 -5.76 -41.99 15.88
N GLU A 382 -6.75 -42.88 15.86
CA GLU A 382 -7.79 -42.90 14.84
C GLU A 382 -8.99 -42.01 15.21
N LEU A 383 -9.37 -41.08 14.33
CA LEU A 383 -10.44 -40.11 14.51
C LEU A 383 -11.37 -40.10 13.29
N SER A 384 -12.54 -40.75 13.39
CA SER A 384 -13.39 -41.01 12.21
C SER A 384 -14.89 -40.70 12.39
N ASP A 385 -15.57 -40.28 11.33
CA ASP A 385 -17.02 -39.92 11.37
C ASP A 385 -17.34 -38.95 12.54
N LEU A 386 -16.53 -37.91 12.79
CA LEU A 386 -16.72 -37.01 13.93
C LEU A 386 -17.39 -35.70 13.53
N GLN A 387 -18.30 -35.20 14.37
CA GLN A 387 -18.89 -33.87 14.27
C GLN A 387 -18.50 -33.07 15.51
N ILE A 388 -17.77 -31.97 15.37
CA ILE A 388 -17.29 -31.14 16.48
C ILE A 388 -17.69 -29.68 16.25
N GLU A 389 -18.62 -29.21 17.08
CA GLU A 389 -19.35 -27.97 16.85
C GLU A 389 -19.27 -27.01 18.04
N SER A 390 -19.07 -25.72 17.76
CA SER A 390 -19.14 -24.64 18.77
C SER A 390 -18.24 -24.81 19.99
N MET A 391 -17.10 -25.50 19.85
CA MET A 391 -16.09 -25.65 20.91
C MET A 391 -15.12 -24.47 20.92
N ARG A 392 -14.54 -24.16 22.09
CA ARG A 392 -13.37 -23.26 22.12
C ARG A 392 -12.16 -23.88 21.42
N VAL A 393 -11.93 -25.19 21.57
CA VAL A 393 -10.96 -25.97 20.79
C VAL A 393 -11.62 -27.28 20.38
N GLY A 394 -11.74 -27.55 19.08
CA GLY A 394 -12.33 -28.77 18.56
C GLY A 394 -11.43 -29.99 18.82
N ILE A 395 -10.23 -29.99 18.23
CA ILE A 395 -9.22 -31.04 18.41
C ILE A 395 -7.90 -30.41 18.85
N THR A 396 -7.25 -31.00 19.85
CA THR A 396 -5.89 -30.63 20.27
C THR A 396 -4.91 -31.72 19.85
N ALA A 397 -4.03 -31.40 18.90
CA ALA A 397 -2.96 -32.28 18.46
C ALA A 397 -1.74 -32.15 19.38
N HIS A 398 -1.43 -33.21 20.15
CA HIS A 398 -0.35 -33.20 21.15
C HIS A 398 0.67 -34.33 21.06
N GLN A 399 0.50 -35.26 20.12
CA GLN A 399 1.38 -36.41 19.89
C GLN A 399 2.10 -36.26 18.53
N GLY A 400 2.29 -37.35 17.77
CA GLY A 400 2.62 -37.29 16.34
C GLY A 400 1.39 -37.03 15.46
N ASP A 401 1.40 -37.59 14.25
CA ASP A 401 0.29 -37.55 13.29
C ASP A 401 -0.94 -38.35 13.77
N TYR A 402 -2.11 -38.06 13.18
CA TYR A 402 -3.38 -38.73 13.46
C TYR A 402 -3.94 -39.36 12.18
N ASP A 403 -4.73 -40.43 12.30
CA ASP A 403 -5.48 -41.01 11.19
C ASP A 403 -6.90 -40.43 11.22
N PHE A 404 -7.09 -39.32 10.51
CA PHE A 404 -8.39 -38.67 10.38
C PHE A 404 -9.18 -39.27 9.22
N ARG A 405 -10.47 -39.53 9.42
CA ARG A 405 -11.36 -40.00 8.34
C ARG A 405 -12.75 -39.42 8.48
N LYS A 406 -13.07 -38.36 7.72
CA LYS A 406 -14.39 -37.71 7.71
C LYS A 406 -14.69 -37.05 9.07
N VAL A 407 -14.06 -35.91 9.31
CA VAL A 407 -14.17 -35.12 10.54
C VAL A 407 -14.65 -33.72 10.20
N ALA A 408 -15.79 -33.30 10.75
CA ALA A 408 -16.32 -31.95 10.56
C ALA A 408 -16.05 -31.08 11.79
N LEU A 409 -15.38 -29.94 11.56
CA LEU A 409 -15.05 -28.94 12.56
C LEU A 409 -15.81 -27.66 12.23
N ARG A 410 -16.92 -27.38 12.95
CA ARG A 410 -17.86 -26.30 12.62
C ARG A 410 -18.01 -25.25 13.72
N GLY A 411 -17.86 -23.96 13.38
CA GLY A 411 -18.15 -22.87 14.31
C GLY A 411 -17.29 -22.84 15.58
N ASN A 412 -16.12 -23.50 15.58
CA ASN A 412 -15.23 -23.54 16.73
C ASN A 412 -14.36 -22.27 16.77
N ARG A 413 -13.89 -21.86 17.96
CA ARG A 413 -12.87 -20.81 18.02
C ARG A 413 -11.56 -21.31 17.40
N PHE A 414 -11.10 -22.49 17.79
CA PHE A 414 -9.98 -23.18 17.15
C PHE A 414 -10.49 -24.54 16.66
N GLY A 415 -10.52 -24.79 15.35
CA GLY A 415 -10.90 -26.09 14.80
C GLY A 415 -9.90 -27.17 15.22
N LEU A 416 -8.66 -27.03 14.75
CA LEU A 416 -7.53 -27.89 15.09
C LEU A 416 -6.40 -27.05 15.69
N TYR A 417 -5.97 -27.41 16.90
CA TYR A 417 -4.87 -26.76 17.62
C TYR A 417 -3.65 -27.69 17.70
N GLN A 418 -2.61 -27.37 16.93
CA GLN A 418 -1.27 -27.94 17.10
C GLN A 418 -0.57 -27.23 18.27
N ARG A 419 -0.34 -27.94 19.37
CA ARG A 419 0.26 -27.36 20.59
C ARG A 419 1.72 -27.75 20.76
N SER A 420 2.46 -26.92 21.50
CA SER A 420 3.77 -27.26 22.08
C SER A 420 3.87 -28.71 22.54
N GLY A 421 4.88 -29.42 22.04
CA GLY A 421 5.10 -30.85 22.24
C GLY A 421 4.69 -31.76 21.08
N ASN A 422 3.76 -31.36 20.19
CA ASN A 422 3.56 -32.05 18.91
C ASN A 422 4.76 -31.76 17.98
N LYS A 423 5.45 -32.81 17.50
CA LYS A 423 6.64 -32.63 16.64
C LYS A 423 6.32 -32.52 15.16
N ARG A 424 5.23 -33.18 14.73
CA ARG A 424 4.76 -33.18 13.34
C ARG A 424 3.24 -33.29 13.33
N LEU A 425 2.62 -32.53 12.44
CA LEU A 425 1.23 -32.67 12.06
C LEU A 425 1.11 -32.58 10.54
N THR A 426 0.67 -33.67 9.92
CA THR A 426 0.48 -33.83 8.48
C THR A 426 -1.00 -33.95 8.20
N LEU A 427 -1.55 -33.05 7.36
CA LEU A 427 -2.93 -33.09 6.90
C LEU A 427 -2.98 -33.08 5.37
N SER A 428 -3.90 -33.85 4.82
CA SER A 428 -4.07 -33.97 3.39
C SER A 428 -5.50 -34.31 2.97
N LYS A 429 -5.79 -34.27 1.67
CA LYS A 429 -7.10 -34.66 1.11
C LYS A 429 -7.60 -36.05 1.54
N LYS A 430 -6.69 -37.00 1.85
CA LYS A 430 -7.05 -38.36 2.31
C LYS A 430 -7.75 -38.34 3.68
N ASP A 431 -7.47 -37.32 4.48
CA ASP A 431 -7.87 -37.19 5.89
C ASP A 431 -9.33 -36.72 6.02
N ARG A 432 -9.86 -36.10 4.95
CA ARG A 432 -11.27 -35.70 4.78
C ARG A 432 -11.78 -34.90 6.00
N ILE A 433 -11.12 -33.77 6.27
CA ILE A 433 -11.49 -32.86 7.35
C ILE A 433 -12.21 -31.65 6.75
N ASP A 434 -13.44 -31.38 7.18
CA ASP A 434 -14.22 -30.22 6.77
C ASP A 434 -14.05 -29.11 7.82
N PHE A 435 -13.48 -27.96 7.44
CA PHE A 435 -13.37 -26.79 8.30
C PHE A 435 -14.39 -25.73 7.88
N VAL A 436 -15.39 -25.43 8.70
CA VAL A 436 -16.47 -24.48 8.36
C VAL A 436 -16.73 -23.50 9.51
N ASP A 437 -16.86 -22.20 9.22
CA ASP A 437 -17.22 -21.13 10.16
C ASP A 437 -16.33 -21.00 11.42
N ASN A 438 -15.11 -21.56 11.41
CA ASN A 438 -14.22 -21.47 12.57
C ASN A 438 -13.53 -20.08 12.64
N ASP A 439 -13.26 -19.57 13.84
CA ASP A 439 -12.51 -18.30 13.98
C ASP A 439 -11.03 -18.48 13.58
N TYR A 440 -10.53 -19.70 13.76
CA TYR A 440 -9.25 -20.24 13.26
C TYR A 440 -9.48 -21.70 12.85
N ALA A 441 -9.33 -22.05 11.58
CA ALA A 441 -9.44 -23.44 11.14
C ALA A 441 -8.26 -24.27 11.70
N ILE A 442 -7.03 -23.83 11.44
CA ILE A 442 -5.81 -24.38 12.04
C ILE A 442 -5.06 -23.29 12.82
N TYR A 443 -4.70 -23.60 14.06
CA TYR A 443 -3.81 -22.78 14.88
C TYR A 443 -2.61 -23.61 15.34
N SER A 444 -1.40 -23.13 15.10
CA SER A 444 -0.14 -23.75 15.53
C SER A 444 0.70 -22.76 16.33
N ASN A 445 1.19 -23.16 17.50
CA ASN A 445 2.03 -22.31 18.35
C ASN A 445 2.91 -23.15 19.26
N HIS A 446 4.23 -23.03 19.03
CA HIS A 446 5.26 -23.76 19.75
C HIS A 446 6.13 -22.84 20.61
N ALA A 447 6.72 -23.40 21.66
CA ALA A 447 7.70 -22.71 22.50
C ALA A 447 8.97 -22.38 21.71
N LYS A 448 9.69 -21.32 22.13
CA LYS A 448 10.95 -20.93 21.48
C LYS A 448 11.98 -22.07 21.63
N GLY A 449 12.51 -22.53 20.50
CA GLY A 449 13.50 -23.61 20.45
C GLY A 449 12.91 -24.99 20.12
N GLU A 450 11.59 -25.19 20.23
CA GLU A 450 10.96 -26.44 19.75
C GLU A 450 11.16 -26.61 18.23
N ASP A 451 11.25 -27.86 17.79
CA ASP A 451 11.36 -28.23 16.39
C ASP A 451 10.10 -28.98 15.95
N ALA A 452 9.10 -28.18 15.57
CA ALA A 452 7.79 -28.65 15.15
C ALA A 452 7.55 -28.36 13.67
N GLU A 453 6.77 -29.22 13.04
CA GLU A 453 6.50 -29.22 11.60
C GLU A 453 5.00 -29.35 11.33
N LEU A 454 4.49 -28.55 10.38
CA LEU A 454 3.12 -28.57 9.91
C LEU A 454 3.13 -28.74 8.38
N ILE A 455 2.54 -29.82 7.88
CA ILE A 455 2.50 -30.16 6.47
C ILE A 455 1.03 -30.21 6.03
N LEU A 456 0.65 -29.39 5.06
CA LEU A 456 -0.70 -29.32 4.49
C LEU A 456 -0.62 -29.62 2.99
N SER A 457 -1.41 -30.57 2.48
CA SER A 457 -1.41 -30.97 1.06
C SER A 457 -2.83 -31.23 0.53
N ASP A 458 -3.30 -30.46 -0.46
CA ASP A 458 -4.67 -30.57 -0.99
C ASP A 458 -5.76 -30.38 0.11
N VAL A 459 -5.55 -29.45 1.05
CA VAL A 459 -6.49 -29.11 2.14
C VAL A 459 -7.27 -27.85 1.80
N ASP A 460 -8.59 -27.88 2.00
CA ASP A 460 -9.46 -26.70 1.91
C ASP A 460 -9.70 -26.11 3.31
N LEU A 461 -9.32 -24.85 3.48
CA LEU A 461 -9.47 -24.04 4.68
C LEU A 461 -10.36 -22.81 4.41
N SER A 462 -11.02 -22.74 3.25
CA SER A 462 -11.97 -21.69 2.91
C SER A 462 -13.24 -21.75 3.78
N GLY A 463 -13.98 -20.64 3.87
CA GLY A 463 -15.17 -20.54 4.71
C GLY A 463 -14.89 -20.47 6.21
N ASN A 464 -13.71 -19.98 6.61
CA ASN A 464 -13.33 -19.76 8.01
C ASN A 464 -12.83 -18.32 8.18
N ASN A 465 -12.96 -17.68 9.35
CA ASN A 465 -12.46 -16.31 9.52
C ASN A 465 -10.95 -16.21 9.26
N ARG A 466 -10.21 -17.25 9.67
CA ARG A 466 -8.77 -17.41 9.44
C ARG A 466 -8.47 -18.86 9.09
N GLY A 467 -7.84 -19.09 7.94
CA GLY A 467 -7.47 -20.44 7.50
C GLY A 467 -6.34 -21.04 8.35
N LEU A 468 -5.18 -20.38 8.36
CA LEU A 468 -4.01 -20.82 9.13
C LEU A 468 -3.38 -19.68 9.93
N VAL A 469 -3.06 -19.94 11.19
CA VAL A 469 -2.19 -19.10 12.00
C VAL A 469 -1.10 -19.96 12.64
N SER A 470 0.17 -19.61 12.40
CA SER A 470 1.34 -20.39 12.83
C SER A 470 2.40 -19.52 13.48
N TYR A 471 2.99 -20.03 14.56
CA TYR A 471 4.15 -19.45 15.23
C TYR A 471 5.22 -20.51 15.53
N ARG A 472 6.51 -20.18 15.25
CA ARG A 472 7.70 -20.97 15.61
C ARG A 472 7.73 -22.42 15.09
N THR A 473 7.12 -22.63 13.92
CA THR A 473 6.94 -23.94 13.28
C THR A 473 7.60 -23.94 11.90
N ARG A 474 8.04 -25.09 11.37
CA ARG A 474 8.29 -25.27 9.93
C ARG A 474 6.97 -25.52 9.22
N VAL A 475 6.64 -24.73 8.22
CA VAL A 475 5.34 -24.83 7.52
C VAL A 475 5.55 -25.18 6.06
N SER A 476 4.93 -26.28 5.62
CA SER A 476 4.86 -26.72 4.23
C SER A 476 3.39 -26.75 3.80
N ILE A 477 3.06 -26.09 2.68
CA ILE A 477 1.70 -25.93 2.16
C ILE A 477 1.72 -26.20 0.66
N ASP A 478 1.04 -27.25 0.21
CA ASP A 478 0.93 -27.61 -1.20
C ASP A 478 -0.55 -27.74 -1.62
N LYS A 479 -0.93 -27.17 -2.77
CA LYS A 479 -2.29 -27.26 -3.35
C LYS A 479 -3.45 -26.93 -2.39
N CYS A 480 -3.21 -26.08 -1.39
CA CYS A 480 -4.22 -25.74 -0.39
C CYS A 480 -5.06 -24.55 -0.85
N THR A 481 -6.31 -24.50 -0.38
CA THR A 481 -7.22 -23.38 -0.64
C THR A 481 -7.52 -22.64 0.67
N PHE A 482 -7.37 -21.32 0.65
CA PHE A 482 -7.64 -20.43 1.77
C PHE A 482 -8.66 -19.37 1.32
N GLY A 483 -9.64 -19.11 2.18
CA GLY A 483 -10.58 -17.99 1.99
C GLY A 483 -11.32 -17.68 3.27
N GLY A 484 -11.56 -16.40 3.54
CA GLY A 484 -11.97 -15.98 4.87
C GLY A 484 -11.95 -14.48 5.12
N ASP A 485 -12.84 -14.05 6.02
CA ASP A 485 -13.14 -12.66 6.31
C ASP A 485 -12.01 -11.86 6.95
N LYS A 486 -10.98 -12.50 7.53
CA LYS A 486 -9.91 -11.79 8.26
C LYS A 486 -8.52 -12.08 7.71
N MET A 487 -8.17 -13.35 7.48
CA MET A 487 -6.83 -13.75 7.00
C MET A 487 -6.90 -15.09 6.24
N GLY A 488 -6.14 -15.25 5.15
CA GLY A 488 -5.89 -16.57 4.58
C GLY A 488 -4.92 -17.38 5.45
N ALA A 489 -3.63 -17.04 5.37
CA ALA A 489 -2.59 -17.59 6.25
C ALA A 489 -1.71 -16.50 6.91
N TYR A 490 -1.39 -16.69 8.19
CA TYR A 490 -0.51 -15.84 8.97
C TYR A 490 0.61 -16.68 9.60
N LEU A 491 1.82 -16.54 9.07
CA LEU A 491 3.01 -17.29 9.47
C LEU A 491 4.01 -16.30 10.09
N SER A 492 4.25 -16.36 11.42
CA SER A 492 5.11 -15.38 12.10
C SER A 492 6.14 -16.01 13.01
N ASP A 493 7.39 -15.57 12.88
CA ASP A 493 8.55 -16.09 13.60
C ASP A 493 8.67 -17.62 13.45
N ASN A 494 8.25 -18.12 12.28
CA ASN A 494 8.39 -19.51 11.84
C ASN A 494 9.83 -19.76 11.37
N LYS A 495 10.28 -21.02 11.44
CA LYS A 495 11.65 -21.40 11.04
C LYS A 495 11.80 -21.35 9.52
N SER A 496 10.86 -22.00 8.82
CA SER A 496 10.77 -21.95 7.37
C SER A 496 9.30 -21.95 6.94
N ALA A 497 9.05 -21.42 5.74
CA ALA A 497 7.74 -21.39 5.10
C ALA A 497 7.89 -21.71 3.60
N THR A 498 7.46 -22.91 3.20
CA THR A 498 7.44 -23.37 1.81
C THR A 498 5.98 -23.51 1.36
N ILE A 499 5.55 -22.73 0.36
CA ILE A 499 4.18 -22.71 -0.15
C ILE A 499 4.19 -22.92 -1.68
N SER A 500 3.50 -23.95 -2.16
CA SER A 500 3.37 -24.28 -3.59
C SER A 500 1.92 -24.43 -4.04
N ASP A 501 1.66 -24.04 -5.30
CA ASP A 501 0.45 -24.39 -6.07
C ASP A 501 -0.89 -24.06 -5.35
N SER A 502 -0.89 -23.08 -4.43
CA SER A 502 -1.99 -22.80 -3.49
C SER A 502 -2.75 -21.50 -3.78
N THR A 503 -4.04 -21.44 -3.40
CA THR A 503 -4.92 -20.29 -3.66
C THR A 503 -5.38 -19.61 -2.37
N PHE A 504 -5.25 -18.29 -2.32
CA PHE A 504 -5.61 -17.42 -1.21
C PHE A 504 -6.63 -16.37 -1.69
N ASN A 505 -7.91 -16.73 -1.66
CA ASN A 505 -9.02 -15.88 -2.10
C ASN A 505 -9.77 -15.34 -0.87
N GLY A 506 -9.49 -14.12 -0.44
CA GLY A 506 -9.89 -13.56 0.86
C GLY A 506 -11.40 -13.41 1.07
N ASN A 507 -11.92 -12.18 0.95
CA ASN A 507 -13.36 -11.90 0.98
C ASN A 507 -13.72 -11.05 -0.26
N PRO A 508 -14.40 -11.63 -1.27
CA PRO A 508 -14.80 -10.91 -2.49
C PRO A 508 -15.88 -9.83 -2.30
N ALA A 509 -16.61 -9.83 -1.18
CA ALA A 509 -17.62 -8.81 -0.86
C ALA A 509 -17.00 -7.59 -0.15
N ASP A 510 -15.97 -7.80 0.68
CA ASP A 510 -15.14 -6.74 1.27
C ASP A 510 -13.67 -7.18 1.41
N ALA A 511 -12.89 -6.88 0.39
CA ALA A 511 -11.44 -7.15 0.39
C ALA A 511 -10.68 -6.39 1.50
N ASN A 512 -11.24 -5.33 2.11
CA ASN A 512 -10.60 -4.65 3.24
C ASN A 512 -10.71 -5.43 4.56
N ALA A 513 -11.75 -6.26 4.71
CA ALA A 513 -11.92 -7.11 5.90
C ALA A 513 -10.80 -8.16 5.99
N CYS A 514 -10.50 -8.82 4.86
CA CYS A 514 -9.40 -9.78 4.77
C CYS A 514 -8.05 -9.04 4.72
N THR A 515 -7.35 -8.95 5.84
CA THR A 515 -6.14 -8.12 5.97
C THR A 515 -4.98 -8.66 5.13
N TYR A 516 -4.82 -9.98 5.08
CA TYR A 516 -3.74 -10.66 4.35
C TYR A 516 -4.30 -11.91 3.66
N GLY A 517 -4.00 -12.09 2.36
CA GLY A 517 -4.10 -13.41 1.74
C GLY A 517 -3.05 -14.33 2.36
N LEU A 518 -1.79 -13.92 2.29
CA LEU A 518 -0.66 -14.56 2.96
C LEU A 518 0.24 -13.52 3.65
N TYR A 519 0.49 -13.71 4.94
CA TYR A 519 1.56 -13.03 5.69
C TYR A 519 2.64 -14.04 6.04
N VAL A 520 3.89 -13.78 5.66
CA VAL A 520 5.06 -14.61 6.04
C VAL A 520 6.14 -13.77 6.69
N ARG A 521 6.55 -14.18 7.88
CA ARG A 521 7.76 -13.71 8.57
C ARG A 521 8.53 -14.95 9.05
N SER A 522 9.63 -15.26 8.36
CA SER A 522 10.44 -16.46 8.58
C SER A 522 11.86 -16.25 8.05
N ASP A 523 12.78 -17.12 8.46
CA ASP A 523 14.18 -17.06 8.03
C ASP A 523 14.35 -17.61 6.61
N ASP A 524 13.74 -18.76 6.30
CA ASP A 524 13.69 -19.33 4.94
C ASP A 524 12.26 -19.24 4.38
N ILE A 525 12.10 -18.63 3.20
CA ILE A 525 10.79 -18.37 2.56
C ILE A 525 10.83 -18.77 1.09
N GLU A 526 9.93 -19.67 0.71
CA GLU A 526 9.69 -20.09 -0.68
C GLU A 526 8.19 -20.07 -0.98
N VAL A 527 7.79 -19.37 -2.04
CA VAL A 527 6.39 -19.28 -2.49
C VAL A 527 6.36 -19.41 -4.02
N GLU A 528 5.82 -20.51 -4.55
CA GLU A 528 5.74 -20.76 -5.99
C GLU A 528 4.30 -21.05 -6.47
N LYS A 529 3.93 -20.52 -7.66
CA LYS A 529 2.64 -20.70 -8.38
C LYS A 529 1.39 -20.41 -7.55
N CYS A 530 1.48 -19.52 -6.56
CA CYS A 530 0.34 -19.19 -5.72
C CYS A 530 -0.52 -18.07 -6.34
N ARG A 531 -1.83 -18.16 -6.11
CA ARG A 531 -2.82 -17.13 -6.51
C ARG A 531 -3.36 -16.42 -5.28
N PHE A 532 -3.35 -15.09 -5.28
CA PHE A 532 -3.90 -14.23 -4.23
C PHE A 532 -5.00 -13.34 -4.83
N ALA A 533 -6.13 -13.21 -4.15
CA ALA A 533 -7.22 -12.35 -4.57
C ALA A 533 -8.03 -11.83 -3.38
N ASN A 534 -8.74 -10.71 -3.57
CA ASN A 534 -9.80 -10.23 -2.67
C ASN A 534 -9.36 -10.03 -1.22
N SER A 535 -8.23 -9.35 -1.02
CA SER A 535 -7.69 -9.02 0.31
C SER A 535 -7.01 -7.65 0.29
N ARG A 536 -6.75 -7.06 1.46
CA ARG A 536 -6.07 -5.77 1.55
C ARG A 536 -4.63 -5.83 1.04
N TYR A 537 -3.90 -6.85 1.51
CA TYR A 537 -2.60 -7.23 0.97
C TYR A 537 -2.69 -8.66 0.43
N GLY A 538 -2.28 -8.87 -0.83
CA GLY A 538 -2.25 -10.20 -1.44
C GLY A 538 -1.25 -11.10 -0.72
N VAL A 539 0.04 -10.79 -0.90
CA VAL A 539 1.13 -11.39 -0.12
C VAL A 539 2.00 -10.31 0.54
N MET A 540 2.25 -10.48 1.84
CA MET A 540 3.19 -9.67 2.62
C MET A 540 4.31 -10.56 3.16
N VAL A 541 5.55 -10.22 2.82
CA VAL A 541 6.74 -10.98 3.20
C VAL A 541 7.70 -10.11 4.00
N HIS A 542 8.09 -10.59 5.16
CA HIS A 542 9.08 -9.99 6.04
C HIS A 542 10.22 -10.99 6.23
N ASN A 543 11.25 -10.89 5.41
CA ASN A 543 12.42 -11.75 5.52
C ASN A 543 13.23 -11.39 6.78
N THR A 544 13.52 -12.38 7.63
CA THR A 544 14.32 -12.21 8.85
C THR A 544 15.76 -12.69 8.72
N SER A 545 16.12 -13.39 7.63
CA SER A 545 17.48 -13.86 7.37
C SER A 545 18.24 -13.01 6.34
N ALA A 546 19.49 -13.38 6.09
CA ALA A 546 20.29 -12.85 4.99
C ALA A 546 20.07 -13.59 3.65
N ALA A 547 19.42 -14.76 3.66
CA ALA A 547 19.11 -15.51 2.45
C ALA A 547 17.99 -14.79 1.68
N ALA A 548 18.10 -14.72 0.35
CA ALA A 548 17.05 -14.12 -0.47
C ALA A 548 15.82 -15.05 -0.52
N PRO A 549 14.60 -14.52 -0.35
CA PRO A 549 13.38 -15.32 -0.42
C PRO A 549 13.06 -15.69 -1.87
N VAL A 550 12.54 -16.88 -2.09
CA VAL A 550 12.21 -17.39 -3.43
C VAL A 550 10.73 -17.16 -3.69
N LEU A 551 10.38 -16.16 -4.51
CA LEU A 551 9.02 -15.92 -4.99
C LEU A 551 8.94 -16.23 -6.49
N LYS A 552 8.02 -17.10 -6.92
CA LYS A 552 7.88 -17.50 -8.33
C LYS A 552 6.43 -17.66 -8.78
N LYS A 553 6.12 -17.24 -10.00
CA LYS A 553 4.84 -17.45 -10.72
C LYS A 553 3.61 -17.01 -9.90
N LEU A 554 3.76 -15.96 -9.10
CA LEU A 554 2.67 -15.47 -8.25
C LEU A 554 1.68 -14.65 -9.07
N THR A 555 0.39 -14.95 -8.95
CA THR A 555 -0.71 -14.11 -9.46
C THR A 555 -1.37 -13.42 -8.28
N SER A 556 -1.45 -12.10 -8.26
CA SER A 556 -1.97 -11.34 -7.11
C SER A 556 -2.79 -10.15 -7.60
N GLU A 557 -4.10 -10.17 -7.38
CA GLU A 557 -5.06 -9.25 -8.01
C GLU A 557 -6.25 -8.86 -7.12
N ASP A 558 -6.92 -7.76 -7.47
CA ASP A 558 -8.11 -7.26 -6.77
C ASP A 558 -7.87 -6.97 -5.27
N HIS A 559 -6.78 -6.25 -4.98
CA HIS A 559 -6.39 -5.87 -3.61
C HIS A 559 -6.60 -4.38 -3.30
N THR A 560 -7.00 -4.06 -2.06
CA THR A 560 -7.27 -2.66 -1.66
C THR A 560 -6.03 -1.85 -1.23
N ALA A 561 -4.87 -2.50 -1.05
CA ALA A 561 -3.61 -1.80 -0.73
C ALA A 561 -2.43 -2.22 -1.63
N ALA A 562 -2.06 -3.51 -1.68
CA ALA A 562 -0.99 -3.99 -2.55
C ALA A 562 -1.04 -5.48 -2.91
N ALA A 563 -0.54 -5.82 -4.10
CA ALA A 563 -0.37 -7.20 -4.55
C ALA A 563 0.81 -7.91 -3.84
N LEU A 564 1.95 -7.23 -3.72
CA LEU A 564 3.16 -7.70 -3.01
C LEU A 564 3.70 -6.61 -2.08
N TYR A 565 3.93 -6.94 -0.81
CA TYR A 565 4.63 -6.10 0.18
C TYR A 565 5.89 -6.80 0.65
N ILE A 566 7.07 -6.20 0.47
CA ILE A 566 8.37 -6.73 0.93
C ILE A 566 9.01 -5.86 2.02
N ARG A 567 9.62 -6.52 3.03
CA ARG A 567 10.44 -5.91 4.10
C ARG A 567 11.58 -6.83 4.53
N GLY A 568 12.69 -6.25 4.98
CA GLY A 568 13.83 -6.97 5.55
C GLY A 568 14.62 -7.79 4.53
N GLY A 569 15.88 -8.12 4.84
CA GLY A 569 16.77 -8.85 3.93
C GLY A 569 17.14 -8.08 2.65
N THR A 570 17.63 -8.80 1.64
CA THR A 570 17.89 -8.29 0.28
C THR A 570 17.00 -9.03 -0.72
N TRP A 571 16.52 -8.32 -1.75
CA TRP A 571 15.48 -8.81 -2.66
C TRP A 571 15.82 -8.62 -4.14
N THR A 572 15.28 -9.50 -4.97
CA THR A 572 15.27 -9.35 -6.43
C THR A 572 13.89 -9.72 -6.94
N TYR A 573 13.29 -8.87 -7.76
CA TYR A 573 12.10 -9.16 -8.56
C TYR A 573 12.55 -9.29 -10.02
N ASP A 574 12.67 -10.53 -10.51
CA ASP A 574 13.05 -10.79 -11.90
C ASP A 574 11.81 -11.10 -12.76
N GLY A 575 11.78 -10.62 -14.00
CA GLY A 575 10.75 -11.00 -14.97
C GLY A 575 10.75 -12.49 -15.29
N ALA A 576 11.89 -13.18 -15.13
CA ALA A 576 12.00 -14.64 -15.26
C ALA A 576 11.15 -15.41 -14.24
N ASP A 577 10.82 -14.80 -13.09
CA ASP A 577 9.95 -15.39 -12.08
C ASP A 577 8.46 -15.31 -12.47
N LYS A 578 8.08 -14.59 -13.54
CA LYS A 578 6.74 -14.58 -14.16
C LYS A 578 5.60 -14.21 -13.20
N HIS A 579 5.79 -13.18 -12.39
CA HIS A 579 4.74 -12.61 -11.55
C HIS A 579 3.69 -11.84 -12.36
N THR A 580 2.43 -11.90 -11.92
CA THR A 580 1.30 -11.15 -12.49
C THR A 580 0.57 -10.39 -11.40
N PHE A 581 0.73 -9.05 -11.37
CA PHE A 581 0.11 -8.16 -10.38
C PHE A 581 -0.84 -7.17 -11.05
N ARG A 582 -2.13 -7.19 -10.68
CA ARG A 582 -3.22 -6.47 -11.40
C ARG A 582 -4.27 -5.87 -10.47
N ASN A 583 -5.01 -4.88 -10.94
CA ASN A 583 -6.17 -4.28 -10.24
C ASN A 583 -5.88 -3.81 -8.80
N CYS A 584 -4.66 -3.34 -8.52
CA CYS A 584 -4.22 -2.93 -7.19
C CYS A 584 -3.82 -1.45 -7.13
N PRO A 585 -4.05 -0.73 -6.01
CA PRO A 585 -3.45 0.58 -5.80
C PRO A 585 -1.92 0.54 -5.86
N ARG A 586 -1.28 -0.54 -5.41
CA ARG A 586 0.16 -0.76 -5.59
C ARG A 586 0.45 -2.17 -6.08
N GLY A 587 1.33 -2.32 -7.06
CA GLY A 587 1.82 -3.63 -7.49
C GLY A 587 2.77 -4.17 -6.43
N VAL A 588 3.98 -3.62 -6.39
CA VAL A 588 4.99 -3.93 -5.37
C VAL A 588 5.19 -2.72 -4.44
N ILE A 589 5.19 -2.99 -3.13
CA ILE A 589 5.70 -2.07 -2.09
C ILE A 589 7.01 -2.64 -1.54
N ALA A 590 8.10 -1.94 -1.79
CA ALA A 590 9.33 -2.08 -1.02
C ALA A 590 9.37 -1.04 0.11
N ASN A 591 9.73 -1.46 1.32
CA ASN A 591 9.79 -0.57 2.48
C ASN A 591 10.99 -0.89 3.36
N THR A 592 11.93 0.07 3.47
CA THR A 592 13.17 -0.04 4.26
C THR A 592 13.94 -1.33 3.91
N VAL A 593 14.26 -1.50 2.64
CA VAL A 593 14.82 -2.73 2.08
C VAL A 593 15.76 -2.42 0.91
N LYS A 594 16.77 -3.27 0.71
CA LYS A 594 17.64 -3.24 -0.47
C LYS A 594 17.11 -4.21 -1.51
N TRP A 595 16.82 -3.72 -2.72
CA TRP A 595 16.16 -4.54 -3.73
C TRP A 595 16.49 -4.15 -5.17
N SER A 596 16.35 -5.13 -6.07
CA SER A 596 16.47 -4.95 -7.51
C SER A 596 15.21 -5.39 -8.27
N ILE A 597 14.94 -4.75 -9.39
CA ILE A 597 13.86 -5.06 -10.34
C ILE A 597 14.50 -5.27 -11.70
N ASN A 598 14.42 -6.48 -12.25
CA ASN A 598 15.19 -6.86 -13.43
C ASN A 598 14.26 -7.41 -14.52
N ARG A 599 14.23 -6.79 -15.71
CA ARG A 599 13.49 -7.27 -16.89
C ARG A 599 11.99 -7.52 -16.63
N VAL A 600 11.37 -6.69 -15.79
CA VAL A 600 9.95 -6.82 -15.41
C VAL A 600 9.07 -6.04 -16.40
N THR A 601 7.89 -6.57 -16.72
CA THR A 601 6.80 -5.83 -17.37
C THR A 601 5.60 -5.77 -16.42
N THR A 602 5.16 -4.57 -16.04
CA THR A 602 4.04 -4.40 -15.10
C THR A 602 2.67 -4.38 -15.82
N SER A 603 1.58 -4.60 -15.09
CA SER A 603 0.23 -4.33 -15.63
C SER A 603 -0.15 -2.86 -15.46
N ASP A 604 -0.64 -2.31 -16.57
CA ASP A 604 -1.44 -1.10 -16.73
C ASP A 604 -2.51 -0.84 -15.67
N SER A 605 -3.15 -1.89 -15.13
CA SER A 605 -4.25 -1.81 -14.17
C SER A 605 -3.86 -1.33 -12.76
N CYS A 606 -2.57 -1.33 -12.41
CA CYS A 606 -2.11 -0.86 -11.10
C CYS A 606 -1.97 0.67 -11.05
N LYS A 607 -2.30 1.32 -9.92
CA LYS A 607 -2.09 2.79 -9.82
C LYS A 607 -0.61 3.16 -9.73
N TYR A 608 0.13 2.42 -8.91
CA TYR A 608 1.59 2.51 -8.74
C TYR A 608 2.18 1.09 -8.79
N PRO A 609 2.58 0.57 -9.96
CA PRO A 609 3.01 -0.82 -10.06
C PRO A 609 4.35 -1.04 -9.35
N ILE A 610 5.23 -0.04 -9.32
CA ILE A 610 6.52 -0.06 -8.62
C ILE A 610 6.56 1.07 -7.59
N THR A 611 6.73 0.73 -6.31
CA THR A 611 6.83 1.70 -5.21
C THR A 611 7.98 1.37 -4.26
N ASP A 612 8.94 2.29 -4.12
CA ASP A 612 9.98 2.26 -3.07
C ASP A 612 9.73 3.29 -1.96
N TYR A 613 9.91 2.86 -0.72
CA TYR A 613 9.90 3.72 0.47
C TYR A 613 11.14 3.46 1.31
N TYR A 614 11.98 4.49 1.50
CA TYR A 614 13.16 4.46 2.38
C TYR A 614 14.22 3.40 2.02
N GLY A 615 14.17 2.81 0.83
CA GLY A 615 15.02 1.69 0.44
C GLY A 615 16.28 2.06 -0.35
N ASP A 616 16.99 1.03 -0.78
CA ASP A 616 18.01 1.07 -1.83
C ASP A 616 17.44 0.32 -3.04
N CYS A 617 17.01 1.04 -4.07
CA CYS A 617 16.31 0.48 -5.22
C CYS A 617 17.20 0.53 -6.47
N THR A 618 17.35 -0.62 -7.15
CA THR A 618 17.94 -0.70 -8.49
C THR A 618 16.90 -1.21 -9.50
N VAL A 619 16.77 -0.57 -10.65
CA VAL A 619 15.85 -0.94 -11.74
C VAL A 619 16.65 -1.19 -13.02
N ILE A 620 16.45 -2.35 -13.65
CA ILE A 620 17.18 -2.80 -14.82
C ILE A 620 16.20 -3.30 -15.89
N ASP A 621 16.31 -2.76 -17.11
CA ASP A 621 15.59 -3.16 -18.34
C ASP A 621 14.08 -3.44 -18.13
N THR A 622 13.39 -2.59 -17.38
CA THR A 622 12.02 -2.79 -16.89
C THR A 622 11.03 -1.87 -17.60
N THR A 623 9.87 -2.39 -18.00
CA THR A 623 8.75 -1.63 -18.57
C THR A 623 7.63 -1.51 -17.54
N ALA A 624 7.23 -0.30 -17.17
CA ALA A 624 6.18 -0.07 -16.18
C ALA A 624 5.10 0.89 -16.69
N GLN A 625 3.85 0.40 -16.69
CA GLN A 625 2.66 1.18 -16.99
C GLN A 625 1.76 1.19 -15.75
N GLY A 626 1.24 2.35 -15.37
CA GLY A 626 0.34 2.47 -14.23
C GLY A 626 -0.66 3.61 -14.37
N THR A 627 -1.89 3.42 -13.88
CA THR A 627 -2.98 4.40 -14.06
C THR A 627 -2.72 5.74 -13.37
N THR A 628 -1.71 5.85 -12.48
CA THR A 628 -1.30 7.11 -11.87
C THR A 628 0.19 7.37 -12.04
N SER A 629 1.07 6.44 -11.66
CA SER A 629 2.50 6.57 -11.97
C SER A 629 3.20 5.24 -12.18
N GLY A 630 4.16 5.17 -13.11
CA GLY A 630 4.90 3.94 -13.42
C GLY A 630 5.92 3.57 -12.34
N PHE A 631 6.75 4.53 -11.93
CA PHE A 631 7.72 4.38 -10.85
C PHE A 631 7.58 5.47 -9.78
N TYR A 632 7.52 5.08 -8.52
CA TYR A 632 7.46 6.01 -7.38
C TYR A 632 8.51 5.65 -6.32
N ALA A 633 9.35 6.61 -5.94
CA ALA A 633 10.30 6.49 -4.84
C ALA A 633 10.15 7.64 -3.84
N TYR A 634 10.20 7.33 -2.55
CA TYR A 634 10.07 8.31 -1.46
C TYR A 634 11.11 8.09 -0.36
N GLN A 635 11.93 9.12 -0.12
CA GLN A 635 12.98 9.16 0.89
C GLN A 635 13.97 7.97 0.85
N SER A 636 14.07 7.34 -0.32
CA SER A 636 15.03 6.28 -0.65
C SER A 636 16.46 6.75 -0.48
N GLN A 637 17.32 5.88 0.05
CA GLN A 637 18.74 6.14 0.27
C GLN A 637 19.51 6.09 -1.05
N ALA A 638 19.15 5.16 -1.94
CA ALA A 638 19.59 5.11 -3.33
C ALA A 638 18.44 4.75 -4.29
N VAL A 639 18.45 5.36 -5.48
CA VAL A 639 17.63 5.00 -6.64
C VAL A 639 18.55 4.97 -7.86
N ASN A 640 18.79 3.76 -8.38
CA ASN A 640 19.61 3.53 -9.57
C ASN A 640 18.72 2.94 -10.67
N ILE A 641 18.48 3.70 -11.74
CA ILE A 641 17.67 3.27 -12.88
C ILE A 641 18.60 3.08 -14.08
N ASP A 642 18.57 1.92 -14.73
CA ASP A 642 19.25 1.65 -15.99
C ASP A 642 18.34 0.84 -16.93
N GLY A 643 17.68 1.52 -17.86
CA GLY A 643 16.67 0.89 -18.72
C GLY A 643 15.31 0.84 -18.02
N LEU A 644 14.61 1.98 -17.94
CA LEU A 644 13.22 2.03 -17.47
C LEU A 644 12.35 2.68 -18.52
N GLU A 645 11.39 1.93 -19.04
CA GLU A 645 10.38 2.45 -19.96
C GLU A 645 9.06 2.66 -19.21
N VAL A 646 8.54 3.89 -19.21
CA VAL A 646 7.26 4.25 -18.60
C VAL A 646 6.39 5.04 -19.58
N THR A 647 5.29 4.43 -20.00
CA THR A 647 4.40 4.98 -21.01
C THR A 647 2.95 5.02 -20.55
N ALA A 648 2.13 5.88 -21.15
CA ALA A 648 0.69 6.00 -20.93
C ALA A 648 0.24 6.15 -19.46
N CYS A 649 1.11 6.64 -18.57
CA CYS A 649 0.79 6.82 -17.15
C CYS A 649 -0.07 8.08 -16.94
N GLY A 650 -1.17 7.93 -16.20
CA GLY A 650 -2.20 8.98 -16.05
C GLY A 650 -1.76 10.25 -15.30
N SER A 651 -0.60 10.28 -14.65
CA SER A 651 -0.05 11.50 -14.04
C SER A 651 1.46 11.67 -14.22
N TYR A 652 2.28 10.71 -13.82
CA TYR A 652 3.74 10.80 -13.92
C TYR A 652 4.35 9.48 -14.38
N GLY A 653 5.34 9.46 -15.28
CA GLY A 653 6.13 8.27 -15.55
C GLY A 653 6.98 7.88 -14.34
N VAL A 654 7.84 8.81 -13.90
CA VAL A 654 8.77 8.64 -12.76
C VAL A 654 8.56 9.75 -11.72
N VAL A 655 8.42 9.37 -10.45
CA VAL A 655 8.36 10.30 -9.30
C VAL A 655 9.45 9.97 -8.28
N LEU A 656 10.34 10.92 -8.04
CA LEU A 656 11.40 10.85 -7.02
C LEU A 656 11.16 11.95 -5.97
N ASN A 657 10.80 11.55 -4.76
CA ASN A 657 10.39 12.48 -3.71
C ASN A 657 11.34 12.43 -2.51
N ASP A 658 12.24 13.41 -2.43
CA ASP A 658 13.23 13.60 -1.37
C ASP A 658 14.17 12.39 -1.19
N CYS A 659 14.50 11.72 -2.29
CA CYS A 659 15.55 10.68 -2.37
C CYS A 659 16.95 11.28 -2.20
N LEU A 660 17.92 10.46 -1.79
CA LEU A 660 19.31 10.87 -1.52
C LEU A 660 20.23 10.70 -2.72
N ASN A 661 20.60 9.46 -3.08
CA ASN A 661 21.50 9.19 -4.20
C ASN A 661 20.65 8.77 -5.40
N VAL A 662 20.68 9.54 -6.49
CA VAL A 662 19.86 9.28 -7.67
C VAL A 662 20.73 9.20 -8.92
N GLN A 663 20.70 8.05 -9.57
CA GLN A 663 21.33 7.78 -10.85
C GLN A 663 20.27 7.24 -11.83
N ILE A 664 20.18 7.83 -13.01
CA ILE A 664 19.21 7.46 -14.05
C ILE A 664 19.94 7.36 -15.38
N ASN A 665 19.83 6.21 -16.02
CA ASN A 665 20.39 5.90 -17.33
C ASN A 665 19.32 5.19 -18.18
N ARG A 666 19.30 5.42 -19.50
CA ARG A 666 18.38 4.73 -20.44
C ARG A 666 16.90 4.77 -20.00
N CYS A 667 16.43 5.90 -19.48
CA CYS A 667 15.05 6.06 -19.03
C CYS A 667 14.20 6.70 -20.14
N VAL A 668 13.12 6.03 -20.54
CA VAL A 668 12.16 6.49 -21.54
C VAL A 668 10.83 6.75 -20.85
N ALA A 669 10.40 8.01 -20.75
CA ALA A 669 9.15 8.42 -20.11
C ALA A 669 8.24 9.16 -21.09
N ASN A 670 7.66 8.40 -22.02
CA ASN A 670 6.96 8.95 -23.18
C ASN A 670 5.43 8.86 -23.08
N GLY A 671 4.73 9.89 -23.57
CA GLY A 671 3.26 9.87 -23.71
C GLY A 671 2.48 9.80 -22.40
N ASN A 672 3.05 10.28 -21.29
CA ASN A 672 2.41 10.30 -19.98
C ASN A 672 1.69 11.64 -19.72
N GLY A 673 1.01 11.75 -18.57
CA GLY A 673 0.64 13.05 -17.99
C GLY A 673 1.88 13.96 -17.90
N HIS A 674 2.94 13.45 -17.29
CA HIS A 674 4.25 14.07 -17.10
C HIS A 674 5.33 12.97 -17.18
N GLY A 675 6.50 13.24 -17.75
CA GLY A 675 7.60 12.27 -17.85
C GLY A 675 8.21 11.98 -16.47
N MET A 676 9.00 12.92 -15.94
CA MET A 676 9.73 12.77 -14.68
C MET A 676 9.54 13.96 -13.74
N TYR A 677 9.31 13.67 -12.46
CA TYR A 677 9.27 14.65 -11.38
C TYR A 677 10.29 14.34 -10.29
N VAL A 678 11.18 15.30 -10.01
CA VAL A 678 12.18 15.25 -8.95
C VAL A 678 11.92 16.36 -7.95
N TYR A 679 11.58 15.98 -6.72
CA TYR A 679 11.46 16.89 -5.58
C TYR A 679 12.56 16.61 -4.57
N SER A 680 13.17 17.65 -4.01
CA SER A 680 14.11 17.51 -2.89
C SER A 680 14.05 18.71 -1.96
N LYS A 681 14.27 18.49 -0.67
CA LYS A 681 14.53 19.56 0.31
C LYS A 681 16.03 19.81 0.52
N ARG A 682 16.89 19.06 -0.17
CA ARG A 682 18.33 18.90 0.12
C ARG A 682 19.24 19.32 -1.03
N ASN A 683 18.73 20.08 -1.99
CA ASN A 683 19.45 20.49 -3.22
C ASN A 683 20.03 19.31 -4.01
N LEU A 684 19.17 18.33 -4.30
CA LEU A 684 19.56 17.13 -5.04
C LEU A 684 20.05 17.47 -6.46
N ARG A 685 21.15 16.83 -6.85
CA ARG A 685 21.70 16.83 -8.21
C ARG A 685 21.74 15.39 -8.74
N PRO A 686 20.67 14.93 -9.40
CA PRO A 686 20.62 13.57 -9.93
C PRO A 686 21.51 13.46 -11.18
N ALA A 687 22.21 12.34 -11.33
CA ALA A 687 22.88 12.00 -12.57
C ALA A 687 21.85 11.44 -13.56
N ILE A 688 21.61 12.12 -14.69
CA ILE A 688 20.60 11.74 -15.68
C ILE A 688 21.26 11.61 -17.05
N ARG A 689 21.34 10.38 -17.60
CA ARG A 689 22.05 10.09 -18.84
C ARG A 689 21.22 9.28 -19.83
N ASN A 690 21.34 9.56 -21.13
CA ASN A 690 20.72 8.79 -22.21
C ASN A 690 19.20 8.60 -21.98
N CYS A 691 18.47 9.68 -21.70
CA CYS A 691 17.06 9.63 -21.32
C CYS A 691 16.19 10.39 -22.32
N GLU A 692 14.99 9.87 -22.58
CA GLU A 692 13.98 10.46 -23.45
C GLU A 692 12.68 10.66 -22.66
N LEU A 693 12.22 11.90 -22.52
CA LEU A 693 11.02 12.25 -21.74
C LEU A 693 10.09 13.09 -22.65
N SER A 694 9.54 12.45 -23.68
CA SER A 694 8.91 13.12 -24.84
C SER A 694 7.40 12.88 -24.96
N GLY A 695 6.69 13.83 -25.60
CA GLY A 695 5.25 13.71 -25.89
C GLY A 695 4.34 13.74 -24.67
N ASN A 696 4.80 14.23 -23.52
CA ASN A 696 4.01 14.29 -22.29
C ASN A 696 3.10 15.53 -22.27
N THR A 697 1.86 15.37 -21.81
CA THR A 697 0.85 16.45 -21.83
C THR A 697 1.19 17.65 -20.92
N GLY A 698 2.14 17.48 -19.99
CA GLY A 698 2.69 18.52 -19.13
C GLY A 698 4.22 18.58 -19.20
N TYR A 699 4.91 18.13 -18.16
CA TYR A 699 6.37 18.24 -18.06
C TYR A 699 7.07 17.04 -18.70
N GLY A 700 8.16 17.24 -19.43
CA GLY A 700 9.18 16.23 -19.70
C GLY A 700 9.97 15.96 -18.42
N LEU A 701 10.72 16.96 -17.95
CA LEU A 701 11.39 16.96 -16.65
C LEU A 701 10.99 18.16 -15.78
N LEU A 702 10.43 17.89 -14.60
CA LEU A 702 10.17 18.87 -13.55
C LEU A 702 11.09 18.63 -12.35
N MET A 703 11.86 19.65 -11.96
CA MET A 703 12.71 19.63 -10.77
C MET A 703 12.29 20.76 -9.81
N THR A 704 12.16 20.45 -8.51
CA THR A 704 11.80 21.45 -7.47
C THR A 704 12.65 21.22 -6.23
N GLY A 705 13.49 22.22 -5.89
CA GLY A 705 14.52 22.05 -4.86
C GLY A 705 15.64 21.08 -5.24
N ALA A 706 15.74 20.79 -6.55
CA ALA A 706 16.74 19.96 -7.21
C ALA A 706 17.08 20.61 -8.57
N THR A 707 18.24 20.32 -9.15
CA THR A 707 18.65 20.84 -10.46
C THR A 707 19.63 19.89 -11.15
N LEU A 708 19.81 20.05 -12.46
CA LEU A 708 20.79 19.27 -13.23
C LEU A 708 22.22 19.62 -12.80
N ASP A 709 23.10 18.62 -12.88
CA ASP A 709 24.54 18.79 -12.75
C ASP A 709 25.19 18.58 -14.13
N PRO A 710 25.86 19.60 -14.70
CA PRO A 710 26.52 19.48 -16.00
C PRO A 710 27.63 18.42 -16.05
N SER A 711 28.21 18.00 -14.92
CA SER A 711 29.23 16.93 -14.90
C SER A 711 28.65 15.52 -14.98
N SER A 712 27.36 15.36 -14.70
CA SER A 712 26.69 14.06 -14.62
C SER A 712 25.42 13.92 -15.46
N THR A 713 25.07 14.95 -16.23
CA THR A 713 23.96 14.95 -17.21
C THR A 713 24.49 14.82 -18.63
N ALA A 714 23.95 13.90 -19.44
CA ALA A 714 24.34 13.73 -20.84
C ALA A 714 23.22 13.08 -21.69
N ASN A 715 23.04 13.50 -22.94
CA ASN A 715 22.07 12.90 -23.89
C ASN A 715 20.64 12.88 -23.31
N LEU A 716 20.02 14.05 -23.21
CA LEU A 716 18.68 14.21 -22.60
C LEU A 716 17.71 14.81 -23.61
N GLU A 717 16.71 14.04 -24.02
CA GLU A 717 15.70 14.45 -24.98
C GLU A 717 14.37 14.78 -24.28
N LEU A 718 13.83 15.96 -24.55
CA LEU A 718 12.64 16.52 -23.89
C LEU A 718 11.70 17.11 -24.96
N ASN A 719 11.26 16.28 -25.91
CA ASN A 719 10.58 16.76 -27.11
C ASN A 719 9.04 16.73 -27.00
N ASN A 720 8.35 17.66 -27.66
CA ASN A 720 6.89 17.69 -27.79
C ASN A 720 6.11 17.68 -26.45
N ASN A 721 6.67 18.25 -25.38
CA ASN A 721 6.01 18.41 -24.09
C ASN A 721 5.38 19.81 -23.96
N ARG A 722 4.50 20.01 -22.97
CA ARG A 722 4.11 21.38 -22.60
C ARG A 722 5.28 22.17 -22.01
N TYR A 723 6.09 21.52 -21.19
CA TYR A 723 7.35 22.04 -20.65
C TYR A 723 8.42 20.98 -20.87
N GLY A 724 9.47 21.27 -21.65
CA GLY A 724 10.61 20.36 -21.81
C GLY A 724 11.34 20.18 -20.48
N LEU A 725 12.04 21.23 -20.04
CA LEU A 725 12.70 21.31 -18.73
C LEU A 725 12.13 22.43 -17.87
N ARG A 726 11.72 22.11 -16.63
CA ARG A 726 11.34 23.11 -15.63
C ARG A 726 12.10 22.91 -14.31
N VAL A 727 12.79 23.95 -13.85
CA VAL A 727 13.48 23.99 -12.55
C VAL A 727 12.91 25.10 -11.67
N ASN A 728 12.53 24.76 -10.43
CA ASN A 728 11.97 25.69 -9.45
C ASN A 728 12.84 25.80 -8.19
N ASN A 729 13.18 27.03 -7.80
CA ASN A 729 13.95 27.35 -6.59
C ASN A 729 15.36 26.71 -6.52
N GLN A 730 15.99 26.46 -7.67
CA GLN A 730 17.42 26.15 -7.81
C GLN A 730 17.96 26.76 -9.11
N PRO A 731 19.23 27.17 -9.17
CA PRO A 731 19.85 27.65 -10.41
C PRO A 731 19.99 26.51 -11.42
N LEU A 732 19.89 26.83 -12.70
CA LEU A 732 20.05 25.89 -13.81
C LEU A 732 21.17 26.36 -14.73
N THR A 733 22.09 25.45 -15.05
CA THR A 733 23.15 25.63 -16.04
C THR A 733 23.01 24.56 -17.11
N LEU A 734 22.99 24.98 -18.38
CA LEU A 734 23.00 24.10 -19.55
C LEU A 734 24.28 24.38 -20.37
N LEU A 735 25.02 23.32 -20.69
CA LEU A 735 26.26 23.34 -21.48
C LEU A 735 26.17 22.36 -22.67
N PRO A 736 26.95 22.53 -23.74
CA PRO A 736 26.82 21.72 -24.96
C PRO A 736 27.15 20.23 -24.71
N ALA A 737 28.11 19.97 -23.81
CA ALA A 737 28.52 18.63 -23.41
C ALA A 737 27.39 17.80 -22.76
N MET A 738 26.32 18.43 -22.28
CA MET A 738 25.14 17.74 -21.75
C MET A 738 24.25 17.17 -22.86
N ASN A 739 24.44 17.58 -24.12
CA ASN A 739 23.65 17.16 -25.29
C ASN A 739 22.14 17.10 -25.01
N VAL A 740 21.57 18.24 -24.62
CA VAL A 740 20.15 18.34 -24.23
C VAL A 740 19.34 18.85 -25.42
N VAL A 741 18.40 18.03 -25.90
CA VAL A 741 17.53 18.34 -27.04
C VAL A 741 16.14 18.68 -26.51
N MET A 742 15.63 19.86 -26.85
CA MET A 742 14.25 20.27 -26.50
C MET A 742 13.60 20.90 -27.74
N THR A 743 12.78 20.14 -28.45
CA THR A 743 12.09 20.58 -29.68
C THR A 743 10.58 20.42 -29.56
N GLY A 744 9.81 21.26 -30.27
CA GLY A 744 8.34 21.15 -30.32
C GLY A 744 7.61 21.47 -29.00
N ASN A 745 8.27 22.00 -27.98
CA ASN A 745 7.63 22.26 -26.68
C ASN A 745 6.89 23.61 -26.65
N GLN A 746 5.84 23.73 -25.83
CA GLN A 746 5.26 25.04 -25.52
C GLN A 746 6.24 25.92 -24.70
N TYR A 747 7.00 25.32 -23.79
CA TYR A 747 8.16 25.93 -23.14
C TYR A 747 9.34 24.98 -23.25
N GLY A 748 10.43 25.38 -23.92
CA GLY A 748 11.68 24.60 -23.98
C GLY A 748 12.28 24.47 -22.58
N VAL A 749 12.86 25.55 -22.07
CA VAL A 749 13.41 25.63 -20.71
C VAL A 749 12.73 26.71 -19.87
N LEU A 750 12.39 26.39 -18.61
CA LEU A 750 11.87 27.32 -17.61
C LEU A 750 12.67 27.24 -16.30
N CYS A 751 13.32 28.33 -15.91
CA CYS A 751 13.90 28.50 -14.57
C CYS A 751 13.10 29.50 -13.75
N GLN A 752 12.74 29.14 -12.52
CA GLN A 752 11.91 29.95 -11.63
C GLN A 752 12.61 30.29 -10.31
N LYS A 753 12.63 31.60 -9.98
CA LYS A 753 13.28 32.28 -8.83
C LYS A 753 14.81 32.40 -8.85
N GLU A 754 15.51 31.61 -9.65
CA GLU A 754 16.97 31.50 -9.60
C GLU A 754 17.63 31.82 -10.95
N LYS A 755 18.97 31.83 -11.01
CA LYS A 755 19.71 32.09 -12.25
C LYS A 755 19.49 30.98 -13.29
N LEU A 756 19.16 31.36 -14.51
CA LEU A 756 19.30 30.52 -15.71
C LEU A 756 20.62 30.88 -16.42
N THR A 757 21.44 29.86 -16.69
CA THR A 757 22.68 29.96 -17.47
C THR A 757 22.62 28.98 -18.64
N MET A 758 22.83 29.46 -19.87
CA MET A 758 22.87 28.63 -21.07
C MET A 758 24.06 29.04 -21.91
N THR A 759 24.93 28.09 -22.26
CA THR A 759 26.08 28.34 -23.14
C THR A 759 26.08 27.32 -24.28
N GLY A 760 26.13 27.79 -25.53
CA GLY A 760 26.23 26.93 -26.72
C GLY A 760 25.05 25.98 -26.93
N ILE A 761 23.85 26.35 -26.46
CA ILE A 761 22.63 25.52 -26.56
C ILE A 761 21.82 25.89 -27.81
N GLU A 762 21.33 24.88 -28.52
CA GLU A 762 20.37 25.04 -29.61
C GLU A 762 18.97 24.60 -29.17
N LEU A 763 17.96 25.45 -29.40
CA LEU A 763 16.55 25.18 -29.12
C LEU A 763 15.71 25.49 -30.37
N ALA A 764 15.21 24.46 -31.05
CA ALA A 764 14.48 24.61 -32.30
C ALA A 764 12.98 24.25 -32.18
N GLY A 765 12.11 25.05 -32.77
CA GLY A 765 10.68 24.73 -32.95
C GLY A 765 9.82 24.78 -31.68
N ASN A 766 10.24 25.51 -30.64
CA ASN A 766 9.44 25.69 -29.41
C ASN A 766 8.52 26.93 -29.52
N GLU A 767 7.40 26.98 -28.81
CA GLU A 767 6.59 28.22 -28.71
C GLU A 767 7.40 29.29 -27.95
N ILE A 768 8.02 28.89 -26.83
CA ILE A 768 8.92 29.70 -26.01
C ILE A 768 10.23 28.95 -25.83
N GLY A 769 11.35 29.51 -26.30
CA GLY A 769 12.68 28.91 -26.18
C GLY A 769 13.15 28.85 -24.73
N ALA A 770 13.54 30.01 -24.18
CA ALA A 770 14.00 30.14 -22.80
C ALA A 770 13.10 31.07 -21.98
N TYR A 771 12.66 30.62 -20.79
CA TYR A 771 11.86 31.38 -19.85
C TYR A 771 12.56 31.50 -18.47
N CYS A 772 13.02 32.71 -18.12
CA CYS A 772 13.41 33.04 -16.75
C CYS A 772 12.27 33.78 -16.01
N SER A 773 11.84 33.24 -14.86
CA SER A 773 10.74 33.78 -14.07
C SER A 773 11.18 34.20 -12.66
N ARG A 774 11.39 35.51 -12.46
CA ARG A 774 11.88 36.17 -11.24
C ARG A 774 13.29 35.74 -10.84
N GLY A 775 14.23 35.81 -11.77
CA GLY A 775 15.63 35.46 -11.52
C GLY A 775 16.60 36.24 -12.41
N SER A 776 17.86 35.84 -12.38
CA SER A 776 18.91 36.32 -13.28
C SER A 776 18.98 35.48 -14.57
N LEU A 777 19.55 36.04 -15.63
CA LEU A 777 19.71 35.35 -16.92
C LEU A 777 21.12 35.54 -17.49
N SER A 778 21.69 34.47 -18.03
CA SER A 778 22.95 34.48 -18.78
C SER A 778 22.82 33.52 -19.97
N ILE A 779 22.86 34.04 -21.19
CA ILE A 779 22.78 33.25 -22.43
C ILE A 779 23.96 33.63 -23.31
N ALA A 780 24.83 32.67 -23.62
CA ALA A 780 26.01 32.87 -24.46
C ALA A 780 26.05 31.87 -25.62
N GLN A 781 26.43 32.28 -26.83
CA GLN A 781 26.68 31.37 -27.96
C GLN A 781 25.49 30.46 -28.34
N CYS A 782 24.25 30.81 -27.98
CA CYS A 782 23.08 29.95 -28.18
C CYS A 782 22.34 30.27 -29.49
N SER A 783 21.55 29.31 -30.00
CA SER A 783 20.65 29.48 -31.15
C SER A 783 19.22 29.09 -30.76
N LEU A 784 18.29 30.05 -30.78
CA LEU A 784 16.91 29.84 -30.35
C LEU A 784 15.94 30.18 -31.49
N THR A 785 15.37 29.16 -32.12
CA THR A 785 14.28 29.29 -33.10
C THR A 785 12.97 28.96 -32.41
N ALA A 786 12.09 29.97 -32.27
CA ALA A 786 10.83 29.84 -31.54
C ALA A 786 9.72 30.61 -32.23
N THR A 787 8.45 30.34 -31.94
CA THR A 787 7.32 31.01 -32.62
C THR A 787 6.80 32.25 -31.88
N ARG A 788 6.92 32.30 -30.54
CA ARG A 788 6.35 33.39 -29.73
C ARG A 788 7.38 34.19 -28.95
N TYR A 789 8.29 33.51 -28.25
CA TYR A 789 9.38 34.16 -27.53
C TYR A 789 10.67 33.34 -27.71
N GLY A 790 11.73 33.92 -28.27
CA GLY A 790 13.06 33.32 -28.19
C GLY A 790 13.52 33.28 -26.74
N VAL A 791 13.53 34.47 -26.11
CA VAL A 791 13.71 34.66 -24.66
C VAL A 791 12.52 35.41 -24.07
N LEU A 792 11.96 34.86 -22.98
CA LEU A 792 11.02 35.53 -22.10
C LEU A 792 11.66 35.66 -20.71
N ALA A 793 11.95 36.87 -20.25
CA ALA A 793 12.50 37.10 -18.91
C ALA A 793 11.67 38.08 -18.09
N TYR A 794 11.25 37.63 -16.91
CA TYR A 794 10.82 38.50 -15.82
C TYR A 794 11.97 38.56 -14.82
N LEU A 795 12.80 39.60 -14.93
CA LEU A 795 14.06 39.72 -14.21
C LEU A 795 13.84 40.25 -12.79
N ASP A 796 14.50 39.61 -11.83
CA ASP A 796 14.69 40.09 -10.44
C ASP A 796 16.20 40.10 -10.10
N GLY A 797 17.04 40.09 -11.15
CA GLY A 797 18.48 39.95 -11.13
C GLY A 797 19.08 40.35 -12.48
N GLY A 798 20.41 40.33 -12.61
CA GLY A 798 21.12 40.76 -13.82
C GLY A 798 20.79 39.90 -15.06
N CYS A 799 20.90 40.50 -16.24
CA CYS A 799 20.70 39.83 -17.52
C CYS A 799 21.88 40.06 -18.45
N GLU A 800 22.46 38.97 -18.96
CA GLU A 800 23.53 38.98 -19.95
C GLU A 800 23.16 38.09 -21.13
N ILE A 801 23.24 38.62 -22.35
CA ILE A 801 23.05 37.87 -23.59
C ILE A 801 24.20 38.19 -24.52
N SER A 802 24.99 37.20 -24.92
CA SER A 802 26.18 37.36 -25.77
C SER A 802 26.23 36.36 -26.93
N ASP A 803 26.76 36.78 -28.08
CA ASP A 803 27.12 35.92 -29.23
C ASP A 803 25.99 34.95 -29.69
N SER A 804 24.71 35.33 -29.51
CA SER A 804 23.55 34.42 -29.64
C SER A 804 22.56 34.82 -30.75
N ARG A 805 21.84 33.83 -31.29
CA ARG A 805 20.88 33.97 -32.40
C ARG A 805 19.44 33.70 -31.95
N PHE A 806 18.50 34.51 -32.41
CA PHE A 806 17.07 34.41 -32.09
C PHE A 806 16.25 34.53 -33.37
N ASN A 807 15.58 33.45 -33.78
CA ASN A 807 14.94 33.35 -35.09
C ASN A 807 13.41 33.19 -34.95
N ASP A 808 12.67 33.86 -35.82
CA ASP A 808 11.25 33.68 -36.17
C ASP A 808 10.21 33.92 -35.05
N ALA A 809 10.67 34.25 -33.85
CA ALA A 809 9.81 34.48 -32.70
C ALA A 809 9.10 35.83 -32.76
N ALA A 810 7.81 35.87 -32.38
CA ALA A 810 7.07 37.13 -32.25
C ALA A 810 7.80 38.19 -31.39
N TYR A 811 8.53 37.74 -30.36
CA TYR A 811 9.61 38.52 -29.76
C TYR A 811 10.90 37.71 -29.71
N GLY A 812 11.97 38.19 -30.32
CA GLY A 812 13.29 37.53 -30.23
C GLY A 812 13.79 37.51 -28.79
N ILE A 813 13.87 38.70 -28.18
CA ILE A 813 14.23 38.89 -26.78
C ILE A 813 13.15 39.78 -26.11
N TYR A 814 12.46 39.25 -25.10
CA TYR A 814 11.53 40.02 -24.25
C TYR A 814 12.03 40.03 -22.80
N LEU A 815 12.40 41.21 -22.30
CA LEU A 815 12.89 41.41 -20.93
C LEU A 815 12.00 42.38 -20.18
N ARG A 816 11.68 42.05 -18.92
CA ARG A 816 10.94 42.93 -18.02
C ARG A 816 11.47 42.85 -16.59
N ALA A 817 11.83 43.98 -15.99
CA ALA A 817 12.18 44.05 -14.57
C ALA A 817 10.95 43.86 -13.65
N VAL A 818 11.17 43.25 -12.48
CA VAL A 818 10.17 43.01 -11.44
C VAL A 818 10.84 43.18 -10.08
N GLY A 819 10.35 44.11 -9.25
CA GLY A 819 10.68 44.17 -7.81
C GLY A 819 11.95 44.97 -7.45
N THR A 820 13.06 44.70 -8.11
CA THR A 820 14.38 45.25 -7.76
C THR A 820 14.82 46.46 -8.61
N THR A 821 15.62 47.34 -8.01
CA THR A 821 16.18 48.54 -8.66
C THR A 821 17.61 48.28 -9.15
N ASN A 822 17.99 48.93 -10.26
CA ASN A 822 19.36 48.91 -10.83
C ASN A 822 19.89 47.53 -11.29
N LEU A 823 19.04 46.70 -11.91
CA LEU A 823 19.47 45.46 -12.58
C LEU A 823 20.20 45.78 -13.91
N PRO A 824 21.47 45.39 -14.10
CA PRO A 824 22.14 45.59 -15.39
C PRO A 824 21.61 44.61 -16.44
N VAL A 825 21.17 45.14 -17.59
CA VAL A 825 20.89 44.37 -18.80
C VAL A 825 22.01 44.64 -19.82
N GLN A 826 22.73 43.59 -20.22
CA GLN A 826 23.77 43.62 -21.25
C GLN A 826 23.37 42.68 -22.39
N ILE A 827 23.31 43.20 -23.62
CA ILE A 827 23.09 42.42 -24.84
C ILE A 827 24.23 42.75 -25.80
N SER A 828 25.02 41.75 -26.21
CA SER A 828 26.16 41.97 -27.11
C SER A 828 26.18 40.92 -28.22
N LYS A 829 26.52 41.34 -29.45
CA LYS A 829 26.61 40.44 -30.62
C LYS A 829 25.38 39.53 -30.81
N ALA A 830 24.21 40.01 -30.41
CA ALA A 830 22.96 39.28 -30.58
C ALA A 830 22.44 39.48 -32.01
N VAL A 831 21.99 38.40 -32.65
CA VAL A 831 21.38 38.44 -33.98
C VAL A 831 19.92 38.02 -33.87
N VAL A 832 19.00 38.92 -34.18
CA VAL A 832 17.56 38.64 -34.21
C VAL A 832 17.05 38.74 -35.65
N THR A 833 16.33 37.72 -36.12
CA THR A 833 15.72 37.70 -37.47
C THR A 833 14.30 37.12 -37.43
N GLY A 834 13.44 37.51 -38.37
CA GLY A 834 12.08 36.94 -38.50
C GLY A 834 11.05 37.47 -37.50
N ALA A 835 11.39 38.47 -36.67
CA ALA A 835 10.57 38.84 -35.53
C ALA A 835 9.26 39.57 -35.93
N THR A 836 8.11 38.89 -35.77
CA THR A 836 6.79 39.40 -36.21
C THR A 836 6.19 40.48 -35.29
N GLY A 837 6.68 40.60 -34.05
CA GLY A 837 6.36 41.67 -33.10
C GLY A 837 7.50 42.67 -32.98
N ALA A 838 8.45 42.41 -32.07
CA ALA A 838 9.66 43.23 -31.89
C ALA A 838 10.89 42.34 -31.67
N GLY A 839 12.00 42.64 -32.34
CA GLY A 839 13.24 41.87 -32.22
C GLY A 839 13.77 41.86 -30.79
N VAL A 840 13.87 43.04 -30.17
CA VAL A 840 14.21 43.20 -28.75
C VAL A 840 13.20 44.12 -28.09
N TYR A 841 12.60 43.67 -26.99
CA TYR A 841 11.69 44.46 -26.16
C TYR A 841 12.19 44.47 -24.71
N VAL A 842 12.51 45.65 -24.18
CA VAL A 842 12.96 45.83 -22.79
C VAL A 842 12.07 46.81 -22.05
N ARG A 843 11.61 46.39 -20.86
CA ARG A 843 10.76 47.22 -20.00
C ARG A 843 11.26 47.27 -18.55
N GLY A 844 11.62 48.45 -18.09
CA GLY A 844 11.92 48.74 -16.69
C GLY A 844 10.69 49.11 -15.85
N ASP A 845 10.96 49.58 -14.64
CA ASP A 845 9.97 50.18 -13.76
C ASP A 845 9.89 51.70 -13.99
N PRO A 846 8.70 52.32 -14.03
CA PRO A 846 8.58 53.77 -14.22
C PRO A 846 9.28 54.63 -13.15
N ALA A 847 9.38 54.16 -11.91
CA ALA A 847 10.07 54.89 -10.85
C ALA A 847 11.58 54.70 -10.88
N ASN A 848 12.06 53.61 -11.52
CA ASN A 848 13.48 53.25 -11.57
C ASN A 848 13.85 52.76 -12.98
N PRO A 849 14.14 53.69 -13.91
CA PRO A 849 14.50 53.35 -15.28
C PRO A 849 15.68 52.36 -15.36
N LEU A 850 15.45 51.26 -16.06
CA LEU A 850 16.35 50.10 -16.10
C LEU A 850 17.63 50.40 -16.91
N PRO A 851 18.84 50.17 -16.38
CA PRO A 851 20.08 50.26 -17.16
C PRO A 851 20.14 49.17 -18.23
N VAL A 852 20.26 49.58 -19.50
CA VAL A 852 20.35 48.67 -20.65
C VAL A 852 21.54 49.07 -21.51
N SER A 853 22.42 48.12 -21.83
CA SER A 853 23.42 48.29 -22.89
C SER A 853 23.22 47.24 -23.97
N ILE A 854 23.18 47.69 -25.23
CA ILE A 854 23.10 46.84 -26.41
C ILE A 854 24.29 47.20 -27.30
N ARG A 855 25.16 46.23 -27.61
CA ARG A 855 26.39 46.45 -28.39
C ARG A 855 26.54 45.49 -29.56
N ASN A 856 27.12 45.95 -30.68
CA ASN A 856 27.57 45.10 -31.80
C ASN A 856 26.51 44.10 -32.31
N SER A 857 25.23 44.47 -32.27
CA SER A 857 24.10 43.54 -32.45
C SER A 857 23.36 43.80 -33.76
N SER A 858 22.50 42.89 -34.20
CA SER A 858 21.76 42.99 -35.46
C SER A 858 20.31 42.56 -35.31
N ILE A 859 19.38 43.34 -35.86
CA ILE A 859 17.95 43.00 -35.91
C ILE A 859 17.46 43.17 -37.35
N ARG A 860 17.03 42.07 -37.99
CA ARG A 860 16.69 42.04 -39.42
C ARG A 860 15.34 41.36 -39.70
N ASN A 861 14.82 41.55 -40.92
CA ASN A 861 13.71 40.77 -41.50
C ASN A 861 12.49 40.64 -40.56
N GLY A 862 11.94 41.76 -40.12
CA GLY A 862 10.97 41.75 -39.01
C GLY A 862 9.96 42.88 -39.05
N ARG A 863 9.23 43.06 -37.96
CA ARG A 863 8.26 44.15 -37.80
C ARG A 863 8.87 45.36 -37.08
N GLN A 864 9.17 45.23 -35.80
CA GLN A 864 9.84 46.28 -35.02
C GLN A 864 11.26 45.82 -34.62
N GLY A 865 12.20 46.75 -34.56
CA GLY A 865 13.57 46.45 -34.17
C GLY A 865 13.71 46.34 -32.65
N LEU A 866 14.08 47.46 -32.02
CA LEU A 866 14.31 47.59 -30.59
C LEU A 866 13.21 48.47 -29.95
N VAL A 867 12.59 47.99 -28.88
CA VAL A 867 11.60 48.73 -28.10
C VAL A 867 12.11 48.91 -26.67
N LEU A 868 12.19 50.16 -26.23
CA LEU A 868 12.72 50.61 -24.94
C LEU A 868 11.63 51.34 -24.17
N ASN A 869 11.42 51.00 -22.89
CA ASN A 869 10.30 51.48 -22.10
C ASN A 869 10.65 51.59 -20.61
N HIS A 870 10.78 52.81 -20.08
CA HIS A 870 11.36 53.10 -18.76
C HIS A 870 12.77 52.52 -18.61
N THR A 871 13.68 52.94 -19.48
CA THR A 871 15.08 52.49 -19.54
C THR A 871 16.04 53.67 -19.55
N ARG A 872 17.29 53.44 -19.11
CA ARG A 872 18.46 54.24 -19.46
C ARG A 872 19.30 53.40 -20.40
N ALA A 873 19.19 53.64 -21.69
CA ALA A 873 19.73 52.78 -22.73
C ALA A 873 21.00 53.35 -23.38
N THR A 874 22.02 52.52 -23.55
CA THR A 874 23.17 52.79 -24.43
C THR A 874 23.16 51.75 -25.54
N VAL A 875 22.86 52.19 -26.76
CA VAL A 875 22.79 51.36 -27.96
C VAL A 875 23.97 51.73 -28.85
N ASP A 876 24.90 50.81 -28.99
CA ASP A 876 26.18 51.01 -29.66
C ASP A 876 26.30 49.98 -30.80
N THR A 877 26.58 50.44 -32.02
CA THR A 877 26.84 49.53 -33.16
C THR A 877 25.69 48.52 -33.35
N LEU A 878 24.44 49.02 -33.37
CA LEU A 878 23.26 48.22 -33.70
C LEU A 878 22.95 48.36 -35.20
N HIS A 879 22.88 47.23 -35.90
CA HIS A 879 22.48 47.18 -37.30
C HIS A 879 21.02 46.72 -37.43
N VAL A 880 20.17 47.59 -37.96
CA VAL A 880 18.74 47.36 -38.13
C VAL A 880 18.39 47.36 -39.61
N ALA A 881 17.84 46.27 -40.14
CA ALA A 881 17.47 46.22 -41.56
C ALA A 881 16.15 45.48 -41.85
N ASP A 882 15.55 45.76 -43.00
CA ASP A 882 14.44 44.97 -43.55
C ASP A 882 13.24 44.88 -42.59
N LEU A 883 12.79 46.03 -42.06
CA LEU A 883 11.69 46.11 -41.10
C LEU A 883 10.44 46.77 -41.69
N SER A 884 9.28 46.17 -41.39
CA SER A 884 7.96 46.65 -41.79
C SER A 884 7.31 47.68 -40.84
N SER A 885 8.04 48.17 -39.83
CA SER A 885 7.56 49.17 -38.87
C SER A 885 8.68 50.10 -38.37
N ILE A 886 8.87 50.23 -37.06
CA ILE A 886 9.83 51.15 -36.42
C ILE A 886 11.18 50.45 -36.18
N GLY A 887 12.29 51.15 -36.42
CA GLY A 887 13.65 50.69 -36.07
C GLY A 887 13.89 50.64 -34.57
N ILE A 888 14.17 51.80 -33.94
CA ILE A 888 14.22 51.97 -32.49
C ILE A 888 12.97 52.76 -32.04
N TYR A 889 12.23 52.21 -31.08
CA TYR A 889 11.14 52.91 -30.39
C TYR A 889 11.45 53.06 -28.90
N GLN A 890 11.88 54.26 -28.50
CA GLN A 890 11.97 54.64 -27.09
C GLN A 890 10.65 55.27 -26.66
N ALA A 891 9.88 54.53 -25.88
CA ALA A 891 8.56 54.96 -25.39
C ALA A 891 8.64 55.92 -24.18
N SER A 892 9.71 55.82 -23.38
CA SER A 892 10.00 56.66 -22.21
C SER A 892 11.42 56.39 -21.68
N GLY A 893 11.94 57.28 -20.84
CA GLY A 893 13.29 57.21 -20.26
C GLY A 893 14.33 57.92 -21.14
N SER A 894 15.58 57.45 -21.08
CA SER A 894 16.70 58.03 -21.84
C SER A 894 17.43 57.02 -22.73
N GLY A 895 18.00 57.52 -23.83
CA GLY A 895 18.75 56.74 -24.80
C GLY A 895 19.95 57.49 -25.37
N ALA A 896 21.08 56.80 -25.49
CA ALA A 896 22.23 57.19 -26.29
C ALA A 896 22.40 56.14 -27.40
N ILE A 897 22.26 56.56 -28.65
CA ILE A 897 22.29 55.73 -29.85
C ILE A 897 23.53 56.13 -30.66
N HIS A 898 24.47 55.23 -30.82
CA HIS A 898 25.83 55.50 -31.32
C HIS A 898 26.25 54.42 -32.32
N GLY A 899 26.93 54.79 -33.41
CA GLY A 899 27.46 53.81 -34.39
C GLY A 899 26.38 52.99 -35.13
N CYS A 900 25.11 53.40 -35.08
CA CYS A 900 23.99 52.56 -35.50
C CYS A 900 23.68 52.71 -37.00
N SER A 901 23.32 51.62 -37.66
CA SER A 901 22.97 51.61 -39.08
C SER A 901 21.56 51.09 -39.33
N PHE A 902 20.80 51.79 -40.17
CA PHE A 902 19.40 51.53 -40.47
C PHE A 902 19.20 51.45 -41.99
N ALA A 903 18.66 50.33 -42.48
CA ALA A 903 18.47 50.09 -43.91
C ALA A 903 17.10 49.49 -44.24
N ARG A 904 16.45 49.94 -45.34
CA ARG A 904 15.23 49.30 -45.88
C ARG A 904 14.09 49.17 -44.85
N LEU A 905 13.73 50.30 -44.24
CA LEU A 905 12.65 50.38 -43.24
C LEU A 905 11.37 50.90 -43.89
N THR A 906 10.40 50.04 -44.19
CA THR A 906 9.27 50.38 -45.09
C THR A 906 8.05 50.94 -44.36
N GLY A 907 7.92 50.72 -43.05
CA GLY A 907 6.69 51.03 -42.32
C GLY A 907 6.61 52.41 -41.66
N SER A 908 7.68 52.85 -41.00
CA SER A 908 7.65 53.98 -40.06
C SER A 908 9.04 54.62 -39.86
N TRP A 909 9.25 55.24 -38.70
CA TRP A 909 10.51 55.89 -38.28
C TRP A 909 11.65 54.90 -38.07
N ALA A 910 12.85 55.27 -38.49
CA ALA A 910 14.08 54.59 -38.09
C ALA A 910 14.33 54.74 -36.60
N ILE A 911 14.13 55.94 -36.05
CA ILE A 911 14.16 56.22 -34.61
C ILE A 911 12.95 57.07 -34.24
N LEU A 912 12.14 56.60 -33.27
CA LEU A 912 11.10 57.39 -32.61
C LEU A 912 11.36 57.37 -31.10
N ALA A 913 11.68 58.53 -30.53
CA ALA A 913 12.05 58.65 -29.13
C ALA A 913 11.13 59.60 -28.33
N ARG A 914 10.85 59.21 -27.09
CA ARG A 914 10.04 59.92 -26.08
C ARG A 914 10.66 59.81 -24.69
N GLY A 915 10.31 60.75 -23.81
CA GLY A 915 10.84 60.83 -22.45
C GLY A 915 12.01 61.82 -22.32
N ASP A 916 12.87 61.59 -21.35
CA ASP A 916 13.76 62.60 -20.78
C ASP A 916 14.88 63.07 -21.74
N ARG A 917 15.45 62.14 -22.53
CA ARG A 917 16.54 62.43 -23.49
C ARG A 917 16.69 61.37 -24.57
N CYS A 918 17.05 61.76 -25.79
CA CYS A 918 17.55 60.84 -26.81
C CYS A 918 18.65 61.49 -27.65
N ASP A 919 19.86 60.95 -27.57
CA ASP A 919 21.00 61.40 -28.37
C ASP A 919 21.30 60.36 -29.45
N VAL A 920 21.47 60.80 -30.70
CA VAL A 920 21.83 59.98 -31.86
C VAL A 920 23.15 60.52 -32.41
N SER A 921 24.16 59.66 -32.50
CA SER A 921 25.49 60.04 -32.98
C SER A 921 26.11 58.99 -33.89
N GLN A 922 26.98 59.41 -34.83
CA GLN A 922 27.74 58.54 -35.73
C GLN A 922 26.90 57.42 -36.35
N SER A 923 25.70 57.78 -36.82
CA SER A 923 24.69 56.82 -37.26
C SER A 923 24.30 57.06 -38.72
N THR A 924 23.82 56.00 -39.40
CA THR A 924 23.40 56.04 -40.80
C THR A 924 21.98 55.51 -40.97
N ILE A 925 21.12 56.27 -41.63
CA ILE A 925 19.76 55.87 -42.00
C ILE A 925 19.65 55.98 -43.51
N ARG A 926 19.46 54.85 -44.21
CA ARG A 926 19.41 54.78 -45.68
C ARG A 926 18.18 54.01 -46.16
N ARG A 927 17.44 54.56 -47.13
CA ARG A 927 16.29 53.90 -47.77
C ARG A 927 15.21 53.49 -46.75
N GLY A 928 14.71 54.45 -45.97
CA GLY A 928 13.67 54.23 -44.95
C GLY A 928 12.44 55.10 -45.20
N ARG A 929 11.31 54.83 -44.53
CA ARG A 929 10.13 55.67 -44.68
C ARG A 929 10.32 57.02 -43.99
N TYR A 930 10.64 57.02 -42.70
CA TYR A 930 10.97 58.25 -41.97
C TYR A 930 12.29 58.07 -41.21
N GLY A 931 13.06 59.15 -41.05
CA GLY A 931 14.33 59.17 -40.33
C GLY A 931 14.15 59.19 -38.81
N ILE A 932 14.42 60.34 -38.19
CA ILE A 932 14.43 60.50 -36.73
C ILE A 932 13.26 61.38 -36.28
N ALA A 933 12.47 60.88 -35.33
CA ALA A 933 11.48 61.67 -34.59
C ALA A 933 11.88 61.78 -33.11
N LEU A 934 12.21 63.00 -32.69
CA LEU A 934 12.42 63.35 -31.28
C LEU A 934 11.15 63.99 -30.72
N GLN A 935 10.61 63.36 -29.68
CA GLN A 935 9.48 63.80 -28.85
C GLN A 935 9.91 63.69 -27.38
N THR A 936 11.19 64.00 -27.13
CA THR A 936 11.86 63.97 -25.83
C THR A 936 12.06 65.38 -25.29
N ASP A 937 12.26 65.53 -23.98
CA ASP A 937 12.53 66.84 -23.36
C ASP A 937 13.92 67.37 -23.77
N ARG A 938 14.87 66.48 -24.08
CA ARG A 938 16.18 66.82 -24.63
C ARG A 938 16.60 65.87 -25.74
N GLY A 939 17.53 66.28 -26.60
CA GLY A 939 18.16 65.33 -27.51
C GLY A 939 19.20 65.95 -28.44
N ALA A 940 20.02 65.09 -29.03
CA ALA A 940 21.02 65.49 -30.01
C ALA A 940 20.94 64.62 -31.27
N VAL A 941 21.23 65.19 -32.43
CA VAL A 941 21.56 64.45 -33.66
C VAL A 941 22.91 64.98 -34.16
N THR A 942 23.93 64.14 -34.08
CA THR A 942 25.33 64.57 -34.25
C THR A 942 26.06 63.67 -35.24
N ASN A 943 26.79 64.24 -36.20
CA ASN A 943 27.68 63.48 -37.10
C ASN A 943 26.96 62.27 -37.75
N THR A 944 25.79 62.50 -38.35
CA THR A 944 24.81 61.46 -38.70
C THR A 944 24.26 61.67 -40.12
N VAL A 945 24.05 60.60 -40.88
CA VAL A 945 23.46 60.64 -42.23
C VAL A 945 22.03 60.11 -42.21
N ILE A 946 21.09 60.86 -42.78
CA ILE A 946 19.68 60.47 -42.96
C ILE A 946 19.30 60.66 -44.43
N ALA A 947 19.20 59.56 -45.17
CA ALA A 947 19.13 59.60 -46.62
C ALA A 947 18.03 58.72 -47.24
N GLY A 948 17.38 59.25 -48.28
CA GLY A 948 16.34 58.54 -49.03
C GLY A 948 15.14 58.18 -48.15
N THR A 949 14.51 59.20 -47.56
CA THR A 949 13.34 59.08 -46.68
C THR A 949 12.24 60.08 -47.04
N ASP A 950 10.99 59.84 -46.62
CA ASP A 950 9.91 60.82 -46.79
C ASP A 950 10.08 62.04 -45.87
N TYR A 951 10.63 61.83 -44.65
CA TYR A 951 10.87 62.84 -43.62
C TYR A 951 12.24 62.58 -42.99
N GLY A 952 13.12 63.58 -42.95
CA GLY A 952 14.45 63.48 -42.34
C GLY A 952 14.40 63.52 -40.82
N ILE A 953 14.19 64.72 -40.25
CA ILE A 953 14.10 64.96 -38.81
C ILE A 953 12.74 65.57 -38.44
N TYR A 954 12.13 65.08 -37.37
CA TYR A 954 10.87 65.57 -36.80
C TYR A 954 11.05 65.89 -35.32
N LEU A 955 10.77 67.14 -34.92
CA LEU A 955 10.95 67.62 -33.55
C LEU A 955 9.60 68.09 -32.97
N ARG A 956 9.21 67.59 -31.80
CA ARG A 956 7.95 67.99 -31.14
C ARG A 956 7.91 67.69 -29.64
N ALA A 957 8.30 68.67 -28.83
CA ALA A 957 7.91 68.82 -27.42
C ALA A 957 8.11 70.28 -26.99
N ALA A 958 7.15 70.86 -26.25
CA ALA A 958 7.02 72.31 -26.10
C ALA A 958 8.22 72.97 -25.39
N ASP A 959 8.70 72.34 -24.32
CA ASP A 959 9.81 72.81 -23.48
C ASP A 959 11.14 72.11 -23.80
N ALA A 960 11.26 71.53 -25.00
CA ALA A 960 12.42 70.72 -25.35
C ALA A 960 13.67 71.54 -25.67
N ASP A 961 14.83 70.89 -25.56
CA ASP A 961 16.14 71.42 -25.98
C ASP A 961 16.83 70.41 -26.91
N TYR A 962 16.92 70.75 -28.20
CA TYR A 962 17.47 69.90 -29.25
C TYR A 962 18.71 70.50 -29.91
N SER A 963 19.76 69.70 -30.12
CA SER A 963 20.98 70.11 -30.83
C SER A 963 21.20 69.25 -32.07
N ILE A 964 21.44 69.86 -33.24
CA ILE A 964 21.70 69.15 -34.50
C ILE A 964 22.99 69.70 -35.10
N VAL A 965 24.01 68.84 -35.21
CA VAL A 965 25.37 69.25 -35.56
C VAL A 965 26.01 68.24 -36.52
N HIS A 966 26.75 68.71 -37.53
CA HIS A 966 27.44 67.84 -38.50
C HIS A 966 26.53 66.75 -39.09
N THR A 967 25.26 67.08 -39.37
CA THR A 967 24.26 66.10 -39.82
C THR A 967 23.96 66.31 -41.29
N THR A 968 23.99 65.24 -42.09
CA THR A 968 23.61 65.27 -43.51
C THR A 968 22.26 64.59 -43.69
N VAL A 969 21.23 65.39 -43.93
CA VAL A 969 19.91 64.94 -44.37
C VAL A 969 19.84 65.11 -45.88
N ALA A 970 19.71 64.02 -46.64
CA ALA A 970 19.88 64.03 -48.09
C ALA A 970 18.82 63.24 -48.86
N ALA A 971 18.49 63.68 -50.08
CA ALA A 971 17.49 63.04 -50.94
C ALA A 971 16.16 62.76 -50.20
N VAL A 972 15.71 63.70 -49.37
CA VAL A 972 14.47 63.57 -48.60
C VAL A 972 13.27 64.09 -49.40
N LYS A 973 12.12 63.42 -49.31
CA LYS A 973 10.93 63.82 -50.07
C LYS A 973 10.31 65.10 -49.54
N TYR A 974 9.73 65.10 -48.34
CA TYR A 974 8.86 66.20 -47.90
C TYR A 974 9.55 67.24 -47.01
N TYR A 975 10.27 66.80 -45.97
CA TYR A 975 10.85 67.71 -44.98
C TYR A 975 12.24 67.22 -44.56
N GLY A 976 13.30 67.99 -44.87
CA GLY A 976 14.63 67.75 -44.32
C GLY A 976 14.59 67.81 -42.79
N LEU A 977 14.04 68.90 -42.25
CA LEU A 977 13.63 69.02 -40.86
C LEU A 977 12.25 69.68 -40.73
N ILE A 978 11.41 69.12 -39.87
CA ILE A 978 10.17 69.77 -39.42
C ILE A 978 10.14 69.88 -37.89
N ARG A 979 10.05 71.12 -37.40
CA ARG A 979 9.96 71.47 -35.98
C ARG A 979 8.55 71.96 -35.68
N TYR A 980 7.90 71.37 -34.67
CA TYR A 980 6.58 71.84 -34.21
C TYR A 980 6.66 72.83 -33.04
N GLU A 981 7.62 72.65 -32.15
CA GLU A 981 7.76 73.37 -30.87
C GLU A 981 9.05 72.86 -30.16
N GLY A 982 9.56 73.61 -29.18
CA GLY A 982 10.77 73.28 -28.41
C GLY A 982 12.03 73.97 -28.95
N SER A 983 12.93 74.42 -28.08
CA SER A 983 14.19 75.05 -28.49
C SER A 983 15.03 74.09 -29.34
N THR A 984 15.65 74.62 -30.40
CA THR A 984 16.46 73.83 -31.33
C THR A 984 17.61 74.67 -31.88
N THR A 985 18.82 74.13 -31.77
CA THR A 985 20.05 74.69 -32.32
C THR A 985 20.56 73.80 -33.45
N ILE A 986 20.86 74.37 -34.62
CA ILE A 986 21.32 73.64 -35.82
C ILE A 986 22.59 74.28 -36.37
N ARG A 987 23.70 73.53 -36.43
CA ARG A 987 24.99 74.01 -36.96
C ARG A 987 25.68 73.00 -37.87
N ASN A 988 26.52 73.49 -38.79
CA ASN A 988 27.36 72.70 -39.71
C ASN A 988 26.60 71.51 -40.31
N SER A 989 25.37 71.69 -40.78
CA SER A 989 24.51 70.58 -41.23
C SER A 989 23.96 70.82 -42.63
N ILE A 990 23.68 69.73 -43.35
CA ILE A 990 23.10 69.74 -44.69
C ILE A 990 21.66 69.22 -44.61
N PHE A 991 20.73 69.95 -45.23
CA PHE A 991 19.33 69.55 -45.41
C PHE A 991 18.95 69.69 -46.88
N ASP A 992 18.94 68.58 -47.60
CA ASP A 992 18.53 68.46 -49.00
C ASP A 992 17.19 67.71 -49.11
N ALA A 993 16.18 68.41 -49.65
CA ALA A 993 14.82 67.90 -49.76
C ALA A 993 14.08 68.36 -51.03
N THR A 994 13.21 67.48 -51.55
CA THR A 994 12.38 67.76 -52.74
C THR A 994 11.28 68.81 -52.49
N TYR A 995 10.86 69.03 -51.24
CA TYR A 995 9.86 70.03 -50.89
C TYR A 995 10.46 71.09 -49.95
N PHE A 996 10.65 70.77 -48.68
CA PHE A 996 11.02 71.75 -47.64
C PHE A 996 12.34 71.38 -46.96
N GLY A 997 13.29 72.33 -46.90
CA GLY A 997 14.55 72.16 -46.18
C GLY A 997 14.33 72.21 -44.66
N LEU A 998 14.24 73.42 -44.10
CA LEU A 998 13.86 73.68 -42.71
C LEU A 998 12.41 74.20 -42.63
N TYR A 999 11.55 73.50 -41.89
CA TYR A 999 10.14 73.85 -41.71
C TYR A 999 9.80 74.09 -40.23
N ASN A 1000 9.60 75.35 -39.85
CA ASN A 1000 9.23 75.77 -38.50
C ASN A 1000 7.69 75.86 -38.36
N ALA A 1001 7.03 74.75 -38.05
CA ALA A 1001 5.58 74.63 -38.12
C ALA A 1001 4.81 75.47 -37.09
N ARG A 1002 5.37 75.72 -35.90
CA ARG A 1002 4.87 76.71 -34.94
C ARG A 1002 6.06 77.38 -34.22
N PRO A 1003 6.10 78.71 -34.10
CA PRO A 1003 7.26 79.44 -33.57
C PRO A 1003 7.33 79.47 -32.03
N GLY A 1004 7.13 78.33 -31.35
CA GLY A 1004 7.29 78.21 -29.89
C GLY A 1004 8.70 77.79 -29.50
N GLY A 1005 9.39 78.57 -28.66
CA GLY A 1005 10.80 78.36 -28.26
C GLY A 1005 11.80 78.83 -29.34
N THR A 1006 13.10 78.81 -29.02
CA THR A 1006 14.17 79.33 -29.91
C THR A 1006 14.44 78.40 -31.10
N PHE A 1007 14.60 78.96 -32.30
CA PHE A 1007 15.05 78.22 -33.50
C PHE A 1007 16.31 78.88 -34.05
N ASP A 1008 17.47 78.50 -33.50
CA ASP A 1008 18.77 79.03 -33.91
C ASP A 1008 19.39 78.08 -34.95
N HIS A 1009 19.55 78.54 -36.18
CA HIS A 1009 20.20 77.78 -37.25
C HIS A 1009 21.19 78.68 -37.99
N GLN A 1010 22.44 78.21 -38.09
CA GLN A 1010 23.58 78.95 -38.65
C GLN A 1010 24.59 77.96 -39.25
N TYR A 1011 25.34 78.37 -40.28
CA TYR A 1011 26.36 77.56 -40.95
C TYR A 1011 25.80 76.21 -41.47
N ASN A 1012 24.73 76.26 -42.26
CA ASN A 1012 24.06 75.08 -42.81
C ASN A 1012 23.82 75.23 -44.32
N VAL A 1013 23.83 74.12 -45.06
CA VAL A 1013 23.31 74.06 -46.44
C VAL A 1013 21.86 73.62 -46.39
N VAL A 1014 20.93 74.48 -46.78
CA VAL A 1014 19.48 74.22 -46.73
C VAL A 1014 18.91 74.25 -48.15
N HIS A 1015 19.01 73.14 -48.85
CA HIS A 1015 18.50 72.97 -50.20
C HIS A 1015 17.08 72.38 -50.18
N GLY A 1016 16.10 73.16 -50.66
CA GLY A 1016 14.70 72.73 -50.73
C GLY A 1016 14.05 73.16 -52.03
N LEU A 1017 13.79 72.22 -52.95
CA LEU A 1017 13.34 72.56 -54.32
C LEU A 1017 12.02 73.34 -54.37
N ARG A 1018 11.15 73.23 -53.36
CA ARG A 1018 9.95 74.08 -53.23
C ARG A 1018 10.21 75.31 -52.36
N ARG A 1019 10.75 75.13 -51.14
CA ARG A 1019 11.25 76.22 -50.27
C ARG A 1019 12.38 75.72 -49.35
N PRO A 1020 13.55 76.37 -49.35
CA PRO A 1020 14.60 76.18 -48.35
C PRO A 1020 14.09 76.37 -46.91
N TYR A 1021 13.49 77.53 -46.63
CA TYR A 1021 13.04 77.95 -45.30
C TYR A 1021 11.51 78.17 -45.28
N VAL A 1022 10.85 77.73 -44.21
CA VAL A 1022 9.43 78.04 -43.95
C VAL A 1022 9.24 78.47 -42.49
N ASN A 1023 8.71 79.68 -42.30
CA ASN A 1023 8.59 80.37 -41.01
C ASN A 1023 9.93 80.53 -40.26
N SER A 1024 11.02 80.63 -41.01
CA SER A 1024 12.31 81.19 -40.58
C SER A 1024 12.94 81.93 -41.76
N SER A 1025 13.94 82.76 -41.48
CA SER A 1025 14.80 83.42 -42.47
C SER A 1025 16.14 82.69 -42.54
N VAL A 1026 16.92 82.92 -43.61
CA VAL A 1026 18.31 82.45 -43.70
C VAL A 1026 19.14 82.92 -42.49
N GLY A 1027 19.91 82.01 -41.91
CA GLY A 1027 20.81 82.25 -40.79
C GLY A 1027 22.20 82.73 -41.19
N ILE A 1028 23.04 83.02 -40.20
CA ILE A 1028 24.44 83.43 -40.43
C ILE A 1028 25.21 82.26 -41.06
N GLY A 1029 25.91 82.51 -42.16
CA GLY A 1029 26.74 81.51 -42.84
C GLY A 1029 25.95 80.39 -43.52
N GLU A 1030 24.63 80.51 -43.69
CA GLU A 1030 23.82 79.51 -44.40
C GLU A 1030 23.74 79.80 -45.91
N THR A 1031 23.63 78.74 -46.71
CA THR A 1031 23.34 78.80 -48.15
C THR A 1031 22.15 77.90 -48.50
N ASN A 1032 21.49 78.17 -49.63
CA ASN A 1032 20.44 77.34 -50.21
C ASN A 1032 20.82 76.72 -51.56
N ASP A 1033 22.09 76.79 -51.95
CA ASP A 1033 22.64 76.13 -53.13
C ASP A 1033 22.58 74.59 -52.99
N PRO A 1034 22.55 73.82 -54.09
CA PRO A 1034 22.62 72.37 -54.03
C PRO A 1034 23.91 71.89 -53.33
N PRO A 1035 23.86 70.88 -52.43
CA PRO A 1035 25.02 70.45 -51.66
C PRO A 1035 26.07 69.66 -52.46
N LEU A 1036 25.80 69.31 -53.73
CA LEU A 1036 26.68 68.58 -54.65
C LEU A 1036 27.38 67.35 -54.01
N PHE A 1037 26.62 66.28 -53.80
CA PHE A 1037 27.16 64.99 -53.33
C PHE A 1037 27.90 64.22 -54.44
N ALA A 1038 28.84 63.35 -54.05
CA ALA A 1038 29.66 62.54 -54.96
C ALA A 1038 28.85 61.56 -55.84
N ASP A 1039 28.02 60.71 -55.23
CA ASP A 1039 27.05 59.87 -55.96
C ASP A 1039 25.80 59.58 -55.08
N PRO A 1040 24.85 60.55 -55.02
CA PRO A 1040 23.65 60.39 -54.21
C PRO A 1040 22.70 59.31 -54.76
N ALA A 1041 22.89 58.83 -56.00
CA ALA A 1041 22.04 57.80 -56.59
C ALA A 1041 22.39 56.40 -56.07
N THR A 1042 23.68 56.10 -55.90
CA THR A 1042 24.10 54.85 -55.22
C THR A 1042 23.99 54.94 -53.70
N GLY A 1043 24.02 56.15 -53.15
CA GLY A 1043 23.85 56.46 -51.72
C GLY A 1043 25.13 56.96 -51.04
N ASP A 1044 26.08 57.46 -51.85
CA ASP A 1044 27.26 58.17 -51.41
C ASP A 1044 26.94 59.67 -51.25
N PHE A 1045 27.08 60.14 -50.01
CA PHE A 1045 26.77 61.52 -49.62
C PHE A 1045 28.00 62.29 -49.15
N HIS A 1046 29.21 61.82 -49.50
CA HIS A 1046 30.41 62.63 -49.45
C HIS A 1046 30.26 63.86 -50.36
N LEU A 1047 31.00 64.91 -50.03
CA LEU A 1047 30.99 66.15 -50.82
C LEU A 1047 31.79 65.97 -52.11
N SER A 1048 31.23 66.42 -53.23
CA SER A 1048 31.98 66.53 -54.49
C SER A 1048 32.66 67.90 -54.61
N MET A 1049 33.70 67.97 -55.45
CA MET A 1049 34.44 69.21 -55.69
C MET A 1049 33.50 70.33 -56.18
N GLY A 1050 33.57 71.49 -55.52
CA GLY A 1050 32.69 72.63 -55.78
C GLY A 1050 31.42 72.66 -54.93
N SER A 1051 31.20 71.68 -54.04
CA SER A 1051 30.14 71.72 -53.04
C SER A 1051 30.23 72.98 -52.16
N PRO A 1052 29.11 73.69 -51.91
CA PRO A 1052 29.09 74.87 -51.05
C PRO A 1052 29.21 74.54 -49.55
N ALA A 1053 29.26 73.26 -49.18
CA ALA A 1053 29.53 72.81 -47.82
C ALA A 1053 31.03 72.79 -47.46
N ILE A 1054 31.92 72.81 -48.45
CA ILE A 1054 33.38 72.71 -48.28
C ILE A 1054 33.94 73.98 -47.64
N ASN A 1055 34.79 73.83 -46.62
CA ASN A 1055 35.47 74.88 -45.85
C ASN A 1055 34.55 76.00 -45.31
N SER A 1056 33.24 75.78 -45.22
CA SER A 1056 32.23 76.83 -45.00
C SER A 1056 31.51 76.75 -43.64
N GLY A 1057 31.78 75.71 -42.85
CA GLY A 1057 31.29 75.55 -41.48
C GLY A 1057 32.02 76.42 -40.45
N THR A 1058 31.49 76.48 -39.23
CA THR A 1058 32.12 77.12 -38.07
C THR A 1058 32.88 76.10 -37.21
N ASP A 1059 33.84 76.54 -36.38
CA ASP A 1059 34.57 75.63 -35.50
C ASP A 1059 33.64 75.03 -34.43
N LEU A 1060 33.48 73.72 -34.50
CA LEU A 1060 32.78 72.88 -33.51
C LEU A 1060 33.62 71.65 -33.13
N SER A 1061 34.95 71.71 -33.33
CA SER A 1061 35.91 70.63 -33.04
C SER A 1061 35.82 70.15 -31.59
N GLY A 1062 35.55 71.06 -30.64
CA GLY A 1062 35.31 70.76 -29.22
C GLY A 1062 34.00 70.01 -28.92
N LEU A 1063 33.09 69.88 -29.88
CA LEU A 1063 31.85 69.09 -29.79
C LEU A 1063 31.91 67.84 -30.68
N VAL A 1064 32.56 67.93 -31.84
CA VAL A 1064 32.72 66.85 -32.82
C VAL A 1064 34.10 66.98 -33.48
N SER A 1065 35.05 66.15 -33.05
CA SER A 1065 36.44 66.20 -33.53
C SER A 1065 36.73 65.31 -34.75
N ILE A 1066 35.80 64.42 -35.12
CA ILE A 1066 35.91 63.52 -36.28
C ILE A 1066 34.62 63.49 -37.10
N ASP A 1067 34.72 63.18 -38.39
CA ASP A 1067 33.59 62.95 -39.29
C ASP A 1067 33.00 61.54 -39.14
N LEU A 1068 32.07 61.16 -40.02
CA LEU A 1068 31.40 59.86 -39.95
C LEU A 1068 32.28 58.68 -40.44
N ASP A 1069 33.28 58.94 -41.28
CA ASP A 1069 34.25 57.94 -41.74
C ASP A 1069 35.49 57.86 -40.82
N GLY A 1070 35.66 58.83 -39.91
CA GLY A 1070 36.70 58.89 -38.89
C GLY A 1070 37.81 59.90 -39.17
N ASN A 1071 37.68 60.71 -40.21
CA ASN A 1071 38.63 61.78 -40.54
C ASN A 1071 38.56 62.90 -39.49
N ALA A 1072 39.66 63.60 -39.22
CA ALA A 1072 39.69 64.69 -38.26
C ALA A 1072 38.92 65.93 -38.76
N ARG A 1073 38.38 66.76 -37.87
CA ARG A 1073 37.75 68.04 -38.26
C ARG A 1073 38.60 69.24 -37.78
N PRO A 1074 39.12 70.11 -38.67
CA PRO A 1074 39.02 70.04 -40.14
C PRO A 1074 40.06 69.10 -40.77
N SER A 1075 39.75 68.43 -41.88
CA SER A 1075 40.70 67.62 -42.68
C SER A 1075 41.23 68.32 -43.94
N PHE A 1076 40.67 69.46 -44.34
CA PHE A 1076 41.13 70.25 -45.49
C PHE A 1076 41.61 71.65 -45.11
N GLN A 1077 40.87 72.72 -45.42
CA GLN A 1077 41.29 74.12 -45.21
C GLN A 1077 40.36 74.91 -44.27
N GLY A 1078 39.26 74.29 -43.84
CA GLY A 1078 38.22 74.83 -42.97
C GLY A 1078 37.27 73.69 -42.59
N PHE A 1079 36.22 73.99 -41.81
CA PHE A 1079 35.26 72.98 -41.40
C PHE A 1079 34.22 72.71 -42.49
N GLU A 1080 33.86 71.45 -42.71
CA GLU A 1080 32.74 71.10 -43.59
C GLU A 1080 31.38 71.25 -42.89
N MET A 1081 30.36 71.62 -43.67
CA MET A 1081 28.97 71.37 -43.26
C MET A 1081 28.58 69.93 -43.60
N GLY A 1082 27.92 69.23 -42.67
CA GLY A 1082 27.44 67.86 -42.84
C GLY A 1082 28.28 66.80 -42.13
N ALA A 1083 27.93 65.54 -42.36
CA ALA A 1083 28.49 64.37 -41.67
C ALA A 1083 29.85 63.89 -42.17
N TYR A 1084 30.35 64.46 -43.27
CA TYR A 1084 31.62 64.09 -43.91
C TYR A 1084 32.52 65.32 -44.06
N GLU A 1085 33.83 65.12 -43.96
CA GLU A 1085 34.82 66.10 -44.39
C GLU A 1085 35.16 65.89 -45.86
N PHE A 1086 35.68 66.91 -46.52
CA PHE A 1086 36.21 66.82 -47.88
C PHE A 1086 37.72 66.56 -47.80
N MET A 1087 38.19 65.48 -48.42
CA MET A 1087 39.61 65.10 -48.35
C MET A 1087 40.41 65.67 -49.53
N GLU A 1088 41.68 66.03 -49.30
CA GLU A 1088 42.59 66.39 -50.41
C GLU A 1088 42.72 65.22 -51.41
N PRO A 1089 42.46 65.43 -52.71
CA PRO A 1089 42.64 64.39 -53.71
C PRO A 1089 44.10 63.92 -53.76
N SER A 1090 44.32 62.61 -53.66
CA SER A 1090 45.68 62.04 -53.60
C SER A 1090 46.52 62.46 -54.81
N GLY A 1091 47.52 63.31 -54.58
CA GLY A 1091 48.39 63.87 -55.63
C GLY A 1091 48.16 65.33 -55.98
N SER A 1092 47.30 66.07 -55.26
CA SER A 1092 47.15 67.52 -55.41
C SER A 1092 48.42 68.29 -55.01
N ILE A 1093 48.82 69.26 -55.85
CA ILE A 1093 49.85 70.25 -55.48
C ILE A 1093 49.22 71.32 -54.59
N ARG A 1094 49.59 71.36 -53.31
CA ARG A 1094 49.30 72.48 -52.42
C ARG A 1094 50.22 73.66 -52.76
N VAL A 1095 49.65 74.74 -53.27
CA VAL A 1095 50.35 76.03 -53.36
C VAL A 1095 50.31 76.66 -51.97
N LEU A 1096 51.45 76.64 -51.28
CA LEU A 1096 51.60 77.32 -49.99
C LEU A 1096 51.43 78.82 -50.17
N LYS A 1097 50.73 79.48 -49.24
CA LYS A 1097 50.69 80.95 -49.21
C LYS A 1097 52.06 81.48 -48.76
N TRP A 1098 52.41 82.70 -49.17
CA TRP A 1098 53.74 83.26 -48.89
C TRP A 1098 54.06 83.36 -47.39
N ASP A 1099 53.03 83.58 -46.57
CA ASP A 1099 53.07 83.58 -45.11
C ASP A 1099 53.29 82.20 -44.46
N GLU A 1100 53.01 81.10 -45.17
CA GLU A 1100 53.31 79.73 -44.71
C GLU A 1100 54.78 79.33 -44.96
N VAL A 1101 55.52 80.11 -45.74
CA VAL A 1101 56.95 79.90 -46.06
C VAL A 1101 57.87 80.91 -45.36
N ALA A 1102 57.29 81.98 -44.79
CA ALA A 1102 58.02 83.14 -44.26
C ALA A 1102 58.17 83.16 -42.72
N ARG A 1103 58.19 82.00 -42.05
CA ARG A 1103 58.55 81.83 -40.64
C ARG A 1103 59.36 80.57 -40.38
#